data_AF-A0A5P2C0F3-F1
#
_entry.id   AF-A0A5P2C0F3-F1
#
_cell.length_a   1.000
_cell.length_b   1.000
_cell.length_c   1.000
_cell.angle_alpha   90.00
_cell.angle_beta   90.00
_cell.angle_gamma   90.00
#
_symmetry.space_group_name_H-M   'P 1'
#
loop_
_entity.id
_entity.type
_entity.pdbx_description
1 polymer ?
#
loop_
_entity_poly.entity_id
_entity_poly.type
_entity_poly.pdbx_seq_one_letter_code
_entity_poly.pdbx_strand_id
1 'polypeptide(L)'
;MITPIRHRSEVFSQVHCCTGVGVLAWFATTRHGAGEMAQVYEPQSGAATYENLLAEQAAQLKSLKVRAGNPSLRTIEKRALELFADEKVSLPPATQSALLNGSYAGRDRLMWLVRTLLSWDRFGKKCDPPGYGDAELDGWHDRWVATTAARTAYRRVTAGAPSATTRQVTNGGLAPTPSGSAGFNLSPPAHCIHTVSPLTDPQILTGHTGSIWRATFSPDGRLLAAAGHEDGTVWLWDPVTGHPIDEPLNCDQSGVLDLDFSPDGSLLVTVGEEDGTVLFWDWATRQLVGEPLSGYQGNICGVQFSPDGRFIATIDNDGTVRLWDPTTHQPLGEPLVDQENPAHCLNFSPDSRLLVTGGEDGTVRLWDPTTRQLLGEPLTGHQDRVWIAEFSPNSTLLATAGEDATARLWDPDTGRPVGEPLTGHQGIVWEMEFLSDGSLLATASEDGTVRLWNPATGQPVGDPLVGHQGRVFSMVSSPDGFLATAGEDGTVRLWNPFTREPIGEPLIGHQGEAYCLAISSGGSFLASSGEDGTVLLYERRAFPVRPVDSLAVKAVMRAAQEGSMMALPPLRSTGQVHAVAFSPDGSILATAGQDGTARLWDPATRQPVGGPLVGHQGTVHALAFSPDGGILATAGQDGTVRLWNPATRQPVGGPLVGHQGTVHALAFSPDGSILATAGEGEDVTVRLWHMTIHQPVGKPLVGHQGTVHAVAFSPDGNVFATAGQDGTVRLWNPITRQSASGTLTGHPGRVRDVAFSPNSRFVATASQDTVRLWNRSTHLTLNVGQCQVLWLAFSPDSSLIATASEDGVVRLWDPGTRRPIGQPLTGHQKAVWDGAFSPDGSLLATVGDDHTIRLWTTPVIHSARYKRKGHGNG
;
A
#
# COMPACT_ATOMS: atom_id res chain seq x y z
N MET A 1 64.92 -12.68 -20.10
CA MET A 1 63.86 -13.70 -20.10
C MET A 1 62.64 -13.05 -19.49
N ILE A 2 61.77 -12.51 -20.34
CA ILE A 2 60.49 -11.93 -19.96
C ILE A 2 59.46 -13.00 -20.32
N THR A 3 58.92 -13.67 -19.32
CA THR A 3 57.75 -14.55 -19.45
C THR A 3 56.53 -13.76 -18.97
N PRO A 4 55.49 -13.60 -19.80
CA PRO A 4 54.30 -12.87 -19.41
C PRO A 4 53.45 -13.74 -18.48
N ILE A 5 53.06 -13.16 -17.35
CA ILE A 5 52.03 -13.70 -16.47
C ILE A 5 50.72 -13.59 -17.25
N ARG A 6 50.16 -14.75 -17.62
CA ARG A 6 48.80 -14.85 -18.14
C ARG A 6 47.87 -14.39 -17.02
N HIS A 7 47.15 -13.29 -17.24
CA HIS A 7 45.93 -13.00 -16.51
C HIS A 7 45.02 -14.23 -16.66
N ARG A 8 44.85 -14.99 -15.57
CA ARG A 8 43.68 -15.82 -15.39
C ARG A 8 42.53 -14.85 -15.14
N SER A 9 41.55 -14.87 -16.02
CA SER A 9 40.19 -14.42 -15.75
C SER A 9 39.65 -15.30 -14.63
N GLU A 10 39.79 -14.85 -13.38
CA GLU A 10 39.00 -15.38 -12.26
C GLU A 10 37.59 -14.80 -12.45
N VAL A 11 36.69 -15.68 -12.87
CA VAL A 11 35.25 -15.43 -12.87
C VAL A 11 34.84 -15.50 -11.41
N PHE A 12 34.58 -14.34 -10.81
CA PHE A 12 34.25 -14.22 -9.38
C PHE A 12 32.85 -14.79 -9.12
N SER A 13 32.75 -15.78 -8.24
CA SER A 13 31.49 -16.35 -7.75
C SER A 13 30.89 -15.44 -6.68
N GLN A 14 30.37 -14.27 -7.07
CA GLN A 14 29.53 -13.46 -6.20
C GLN A 14 28.14 -14.10 -6.15
N VAL A 15 27.79 -14.78 -5.07
CA VAL A 15 26.40 -15.13 -4.76
C VAL A 15 25.66 -13.81 -4.56
N HIS A 16 24.89 -13.40 -5.57
CA HIS A 16 23.98 -12.28 -5.44
C HIS A 16 22.81 -12.73 -4.55
N CYS A 17 22.85 -12.39 -3.27
CA CYS A 17 21.65 -12.43 -2.46
C CYS A 17 20.69 -11.34 -2.95
N CYS A 18 19.55 -11.79 -3.48
CA CYS A 18 18.49 -10.98 -4.06
C CYS A 18 18.19 -9.77 -3.15
N THR A 19 18.15 -8.56 -3.71
CA THR A 19 17.71 -7.33 -3.00
C THR A 19 16.19 -7.29 -2.78
N GLY A 20 15.58 -8.43 -2.43
CA GLY A 20 14.17 -8.55 -2.09
C GLY A 20 13.83 -7.98 -0.71
N VAL A 21 14.27 -6.76 -0.38
CA VAL A 21 13.67 -5.98 0.71
C VAL A 21 12.54 -5.15 0.11
N GLY A 22 11.47 -5.86 -0.27
CA GLY A 22 10.16 -5.25 -0.44
C GLY A 22 9.77 -4.62 0.89
N VAL A 23 9.52 -3.31 0.86
CA VAL A 23 9.01 -2.51 1.97
C VAL A 23 7.88 -3.24 2.71
N LEU A 24 8.18 -3.82 3.87
CA LEU A 24 7.19 -4.39 4.78
C LEU A 24 7.37 -3.75 6.15
N ALA A 25 6.53 -2.75 6.42
CA ALA A 25 6.51 -2.04 7.69
C ALA A 25 5.85 -2.90 8.78
N TRP A 26 6.60 -3.35 9.80
CA TRP A 26 6.01 -3.81 11.08
C TRP A 26 6.87 -3.52 12.32
N PHE A 27 6.18 -3.24 13.43
CA PHE A 27 6.72 -2.79 14.72
C PHE A 27 6.83 -3.97 15.72
N ALA A 28 7.96 -4.10 16.44
CA ALA A 28 7.99 -4.79 17.74
C ALA A 28 8.57 -3.92 18.86
N THR A 29 8.20 -4.26 20.10
CA THR A 29 8.56 -3.56 21.35
C THR A 29 9.15 -4.54 22.34
N THR A 30 10.34 -4.25 22.86
CA THR A 30 10.98 -4.91 24.01
C THR A 30 10.66 -4.20 25.34
N ARG A 31 10.73 -4.95 26.45
CA ARG A 31 10.39 -4.54 27.83
C ARG A 31 11.52 -4.89 28.79
N HIS A 32 11.88 -3.95 29.67
CA HIS A 32 12.32 -4.11 31.07
C HIS A 32 12.06 -2.75 31.76
N GLY A 33 11.78 -2.55 33.05
CA GLY A 33 11.73 -3.37 34.26
C GLY A 33 11.88 -2.42 35.47
N ALA A 34 10.76 -2.08 36.11
CA ALA A 34 10.48 -1.47 37.43
C ALA A 34 11.53 -0.67 38.27
N GLY A 35 11.05 0.44 38.87
CA GLY A 35 11.58 1.03 40.10
C GLY A 35 10.73 2.20 40.61
N GLU A 36 9.96 1.99 41.69
CA GLU A 36 9.19 3.04 42.41
C GLU A 36 10.11 3.94 43.24
N MET A 37 9.83 5.25 43.27
CA MET A 37 9.85 6.09 44.49
C MET A 37 9.05 7.38 44.26
N ALA A 38 8.18 7.69 45.21
CA ALA A 38 7.31 8.85 45.23
C ALA A 38 8.08 10.16 45.51
N GLN A 39 7.79 11.24 44.77
CA GLN A 39 7.87 12.61 45.27
C GLN A 39 7.04 13.59 44.41
N VAL A 40 6.45 14.56 45.10
CA VAL A 40 5.53 15.61 44.64
C VAL A 40 6.16 16.52 43.59
N TYR A 41 5.50 16.77 42.44
CA TYR A 41 5.84 17.92 41.56
C TYR A 41 4.66 18.37 40.66
N GLU A 42 4.64 19.68 40.40
CA GLU A 42 3.73 20.53 39.61
C GLU A 42 3.25 20.01 38.23
N PRO A 43 2.17 20.58 37.63
CA PRO A 43 1.43 19.94 36.55
C PRO A 43 2.28 19.78 35.29
N GLN A 44 2.69 18.53 35.02
CA GLN A 44 3.54 18.19 33.90
C GLN A 44 2.80 18.22 32.55
N SER A 45 3.59 18.47 31.52
CA SER A 45 3.29 18.43 30.09
C SER A 45 2.36 17.26 29.69
N GLY A 46 1.49 17.49 28.70
CA GLY A 46 0.49 16.52 28.24
C GLY A 46 1.03 15.18 27.70
N ALA A 47 2.35 14.97 27.70
CA ALA A 47 3.02 13.71 27.41
C ALA A 47 2.99 12.74 28.58
N ALA A 48 3.38 13.20 29.77
CA ALA A 48 3.32 12.39 30.99
C ALA A 48 1.88 11.98 31.32
N THR A 49 0.88 12.82 31.00
CA THR A 49 -0.53 12.52 31.25
C THR A 49 -1.07 11.37 30.39
N TYR A 50 -0.62 11.21 29.14
CA TYR A 50 -1.08 10.16 28.23
C TYR A 50 -0.51 8.79 28.60
N GLU A 51 0.79 8.72 28.88
CA GLU A 51 1.47 7.49 29.29
C GLU A 51 0.94 6.99 30.65
N ASN A 52 0.65 7.91 31.58
CA ASN A 52 0.02 7.58 32.86
C ASN A 52 -1.39 7.00 32.70
N LEU A 53 -2.22 7.57 31.82
CA LEU A 53 -3.58 7.07 31.55
C LEU A 53 -3.57 5.68 30.89
N LEU A 54 -2.61 5.41 30.00
CA LEU A 54 -2.44 4.07 29.40
C LEU A 54 -1.95 3.04 30.42
N ALA A 55 -0.99 3.42 31.27
CA ALA A 55 -0.50 2.55 32.35
C ALA A 55 -1.61 2.22 33.36
N GLU A 56 -2.45 3.19 33.71
CA GLU A 56 -3.59 3.00 34.60
C GLU A 56 -4.66 2.09 33.96
N GLN A 57 -4.98 2.29 32.69
CA GLN A 57 -5.91 1.43 31.94
C GLN A 57 -5.41 -0.03 31.88
N ALA A 58 -4.11 -0.24 31.67
CA ALA A 58 -3.49 -1.56 31.68
C ALA A 58 -3.52 -2.21 33.06
N ALA A 59 -3.23 -1.46 34.13
CA ALA A 59 -3.29 -1.95 35.50
C ALA A 59 -4.71 -2.39 35.89
N GLN A 60 -5.72 -1.63 35.48
CA GLN A 60 -7.12 -1.98 35.71
C GLN A 60 -7.55 -3.22 34.91
N LEU A 61 -7.10 -3.37 33.65
CA LEU A 61 -7.37 -4.58 32.87
C LEU A 61 -6.71 -5.82 33.49
N LYS A 62 -5.49 -5.69 34.03
CA LYS A 62 -4.82 -6.77 34.77
C LYS A 62 -5.57 -7.14 36.05
N SER A 63 -6.05 -6.13 36.80
CA SER A 63 -6.87 -6.35 37.99
C SER A 63 -8.18 -7.07 37.65
N LEU A 64 -8.83 -6.68 36.56
CA LEU A 64 -10.07 -7.29 36.09
C LEU A 64 -9.84 -8.73 35.59
N LYS A 65 -8.71 -8.99 34.92
CA LYS A 65 -8.27 -10.34 34.56
C LYS A 65 -8.02 -11.22 35.79
N VAL A 66 -7.41 -10.69 36.85
CA VAL A 66 -7.22 -11.41 38.12
C VAL A 66 -8.57 -11.69 38.79
N ARG A 67 -9.49 -10.73 38.79
CA ARG A 67 -10.86 -10.88 39.32
C ARG A 67 -11.66 -11.96 38.59
N ALA A 68 -11.42 -12.14 37.29
CA ALA A 68 -12.00 -13.18 36.45
C ALA A 68 -11.37 -14.59 36.65
N GLY A 69 -10.47 -14.77 37.63
CA GLY A 69 -9.78 -16.05 37.88
C GLY A 69 -8.51 -16.26 37.06
N ASN A 70 -7.94 -15.19 36.51
CA ASN A 70 -6.73 -15.18 35.67
C ASN A 70 -6.76 -16.18 34.49
N PRO A 71 -7.78 -16.12 33.61
CA PRO A 71 -7.88 -17.00 32.45
C PRO A 71 -6.71 -16.79 31.48
N SER A 72 -6.26 -17.87 30.83
CA SER A 72 -5.25 -17.80 29.76
C SER A 72 -5.76 -16.99 28.57
N LEU A 73 -4.87 -16.41 27.76
CA LEU A 73 -5.27 -15.62 26.59
C LEU A 73 -6.10 -16.44 25.58
N ARG A 74 -5.79 -17.74 25.43
CA ARG A 74 -6.59 -18.68 24.62
C ARG A 74 -7.98 -18.94 25.22
N THR A 75 -8.09 -18.95 26.55
CA THR A 75 -9.39 -19.09 27.24
C THR A 75 -10.27 -17.86 27.02
N ILE A 76 -9.67 -16.67 27.02
CA ILE A 76 -10.35 -15.40 26.75
C ILE A 76 -10.83 -15.35 25.30
N GLU A 77 -9.97 -15.74 24.35
CA GLU A 77 -10.31 -15.79 22.93
C GLU A 77 -11.48 -16.73 22.65
N LYS A 78 -11.41 -17.96 23.19
CA LYS A 78 -12.50 -18.94 23.08
C LYS A 78 -13.80 -18.42 23.68
N ARG A 79 -13.73 -17.71 24.82
CA ARG A 79 -14.92 -17.14 25.46
C ARG A 79 -15.50 -15.98 24.68
N ALA A 80 -14.68 -15.13 24.07
CA ALA A 80 -15.13 -14.06 23.20
C ALA A 80 -15.85 -14.61 21.96
N LEU A 81 -15.32 -15.68 21.37
CA LEU A 81 -15.97 -16.41 20.27
C LEU A 81 -17.30 -17.07 20.70
N GLU A 82 -17.39 -17.58 21.94
CA GLU A 82 -18.65 -18.12 22.49
C GLU A 82 -19.72 -17.02 22.72
N LEU A 83 -19.32 -15.83 23.18
CA LEU A 83 -20.24 -14.76 23.56
C LEU A 83 -20.66 -13.85 22.40
N PHE A 84 -19.79 -13.70 21.40
CA PHE A 84 -19.96 -12.79 20.28
C PHE A 84 -19.90 -13.53 18.94
N ALA A 85 -20.37 -14.79 18.92
CA ALA A 85 -20.39 -15.64 17.73
C ALA A 85 -21.10 -14.97 16.55
N ASP A 86 -22.17 -14.23 16.82
CA ASP A 86 -22.96 -13.51 15.80
C ASP A 86 -22.24 -12.26 15.26
N GLU A 87 -21.29 -11.70 16.00
CA GLU A 87 -20.54 -10.48 15.64
C GLU A 87 -19.16 -10.78 15.02
N LYS A 88 -18.79 -12.05 14.78
CA LYS A 88 -17.46 -12.50 14.30
C LYS A 88 -16.28 -11.84 15.04
N VAL A 89 -16.41 -11.64 16.35
CA VAL A 89 -15.39 -10.95 17.15
C VAL A 89 -14.16 -11.85 17.30
N SER A 90 -13.03 -11.38 16.80
CA SER A 90 -11.71 -11.99 17.05
C SER A 90 -10.92 -11.12 18.03
N LEU A 91 -10.53 -11.73 19.15
CA LEU A 91 -9.57 -11.16 20.11
C LEU A 91 -8.30 -12.03 20.11
N PRO A 92 -7.39 -11.87 19.14
CA PRO A 92 -6.17 -12.66 19.09
C PRO A 92 -5.33 -12.46 20.36
N PRO A 93 -4.53 -13.46 20.80
CA PRO A 93 -3.68 -13.34 21.97
C PRO A 93 -2.73 -12.13 21.91
N ALA A 94 -2.26 -11.75 20.72
CA ALA A 94 -1.45 -10.55 20.49
C ALA A 94 -2.22 -9.25 20.83
N THR A 95 -3.49 -9.13 20.43
CA THR A 95 -4.33 -7.96 20.75
C THR A 95 -4.67 -7.89 22.23
N GLN A 96 -4.96 -9.04 22.85
CA GLN A 96 -5.20 -9.12 24.29
C GLN A 96 -3.94 -8.75 25.09
N SER A 97 -2.77 -9.25 24.67
CA SER A 97 -1.48 -8.96 25.28
C SER A 97 -1.13 -7.48 25.15
N ALA A 98 -1.29 -6.88 23.96
CA ALA A 98 -1.06 -5.46 23.72
C ALA A 98 -1.93 -4.57 24.64
N LEU A 99 -3.22 -4.86 24.75
CA LEU A 99 -4.15 -4.16 25.65
C LEU A 99 -3.79 -4.31 27.13
N LEU A 100 -3.48 -5.53 27.57
CA LEU A 100 -3.01 -5.80 28.94
C LEU A 100 -1.64 -5.17 29.24
N ASN A 101 -0.87 -4.85 28.20
CA ASN A 101 0.46 -4.27 28.31
C ASN A 101 0.50 -2.74 28.17
N GLY A 102 -0.65 -2.08 28.01
CA GLY A 102 -0.75 -0.62 27.93
C GLY A 102 -0.59 -0.05 26.53
N SER A 103 -0.80 -0.87 25.50
CA SER A 103 -0.93 -0.38 24.13
C SER A 103 -2.32 0.23 23.90
N TYR A 104 -2.35 1.34 23.19
CA TYR A 104 -3.61 1.97 22.79
C TYR A 104 -4.33 1.07 21.77
N ALA A 105 -5.60 0.77 22.02
CA ALA A 105 -6.46 0.11 21.04
C ALA A 105 -7.72 0.94 20.77
N GLY A 106 -8.33 0.68 19.60
CA GLY A 106 -9.65 1.21 19.27
C GLY A 106 -10.70 0.79 20.30
N ARG A 107 -11.74 1.61 20.44
CA ARG A 107 -12.83 1.44 21.42
C ARG A 107 -13.37 0.01 21.44
N ASP A 108 -13.64 -0.55 20.28
CA ASP A 108 -14.34 -1.83 20.18
C ASP A 108 -13.48 -2.99 20.71
N ARG A 109 -12.18 -3.00 20.41
CA ARG A 109 -11.24 -4.01 20.92
C ARG A 109 -11.09 -3.96 22.44
N LEU A 110 -11.04 -2.76 23.02
CA LEU A 110 -11.03 -2.59 24.48
C LEU A 110 -12.35 -3.06 25.09
N MET A 111 -13.48 -2.69 24.49
CA MET A 111 -14.81 -3.03 24.99
C MET A 111 -15.10 -4.53 24.89
N TRP A 112 -14.72 -5.20 23.81
CA TRP A 112 -14.84 -6.65 23.69
C TRP A 112 -14.00 -7.37 24.74
N LEU A 113 -12.77 -6.92 25.00
CA LEU A 113 -11.93 -7.52 26.04
C LEU A 113 -12.54 -7.33 27.44
N VAL A 114 -13.03 -6.12 27.75
CA VAL A 114 -13.69 -5.81 29.03
C VAL A 114 -14.96 -6.63 29.21
N ARG A 115 -15.85 -6.68 28.20
CA ARG A 115 -17.09 -7.48 28.26
C ARG A 115 -16.80 -8.98 28.39
N THR A 116 -15.77 -9.47 27.70
CA THR A 116 -15.34 -10.86 27.83
C THR A 116 -14.85 -11.15 29.25
N LEU A 117 -13.98 -10.30 29.81
CA LEU A 117 -13.46 -10.48 31.16
C LEU A 117 -14.52 -10.28 32.26
N LEU A 118 -15.56 -9.47 32.00
CA LEU A 118 -16.73 -9.31 32.87
C LEU A 118 -17.75 -10.45 32.76
N SER A 119 -17.56 -11.38 31.81
CA SER A 119 -18.38 -12.60 31.71
C SER A 119 -17.96 -13.71 32.68
N TRP A 120 -17.05 -13.40 33.61
CA TRP A 120 -16.72 -14.24 34.76
C TRP A 120 -17.04 -13.50 36.04
N ASP A 121 -17.70 -14.19 36.97
CA ASP A 121 -17.90 -13.68 38.31
C ASP A 121 -16.59 -13.69 39.12
N ARG A 122 -16.65 -13.11 40.33
CA ARG A 122 -15.50 -13.03 41.26
C ARG A 122 -14.96 -14.39 41.73
N PHE A 123 -15.63 -15.49 41.38
CA PHE A 123 -15.25 -16.87 41.69
C PHE A 123 -14.80 -17.64 40.44
N GLY A 124 -14.66 -16.96 39.29
CA GLY A 124 -14.23 -17.56 38.02
C GLY A 124 -15.33 -18.36 37.31
N LYS A 125 -16.59 -18.24 37.74
CA LYS A 125 -17.73 -18.92 37.11
C LYS A 125 -18.31 -18.06 35.98
N LYS A 126 -18.68 -18.71 34.88
CA LYS A 126 -19.26 -18.05 33.70
C LYS A 126 -20.60 -17.37 34.06
N CYS A 127 -20.74 -16.09 33.69
CA CYS A 127 -21.96 -15.30 33.79
C CYS A 127 -22.22 -14.56 32.46
N ASP A 128 -23.40 -13.95 32.34
CA ASP A 128 -23.75 -13.16 31.17
C ASP A 128 -22.92 -11.87 31.13
N PRO A 129 -22.41 -11.46 29.95
CA PRO A 129 -21.65 -10.24 29.83
C PRO A 129 -22.57 -9.01 29.99
N PRO A 130 -22.04 -7.89 30.49
CA PRO A 130 -22.80 -6.65 30.60
C PRO A 130 -23.28 -6.15 29.22
N GLY A 131 -24.47 -5.55 29.23
CA GLY A 131 -25.13 -4.97 28.07
C GLY A 131 -24.55 -3.60 27.72
N TYR A 132 -24.89 -3.11 26.52
CA TYR A 132 -24.55 -1.74 26.14
C TYR A 132 -25.36 -0.75 27.01
N GLY A 133 -24.67 0.05 27.83
CA GLY A 133 -25.27 1.03 28.75
C GLY A 133 -25.20 0.64 30.23
N ASP A 134 -24.49 -0.44 30.59
CA ASP A 134 -24.18 -0.73 31.99
C ASP A 134 -23.12 0.24 32.55
N ALA A 135 -23.33 0.74 33.76
CA ALA A 135 -22.50 1.77 34.39
C ALA A 135 -21.00 1.38 34.50
N GLU A 136 -20.70 0.08 34.63
CA GLU A 136 -19.33 -0.42 34.64
C GLU A 136 -18.68 -0.28 33.25
N LEU A 137 -19.45 -0.50 32.17
CA LEU A 137 -19.00 -0.34 30.78
C LEU A 137 -18.85 1.14 30.39
N ASP A 138 -19.75 1.99 30.87
CA ASP A 138 -19.69 3.45 30.67
C ASP A 138 -18.43 4.04 31.34
N GLY A 139 -18.05 3.55 32.52
CA GLY A 139 -16.80 3.94 33.17
C GLY A 139 -15.56 3.58 32.35
N TRP A 140 -15.55 2.44 31.65
CA TRP A 140 -14.48 2.08 30.71
C TRP A 140 -14.51 2.94 29.44
N HIS A 141 -15.69 3.39 29.02
CA HIS A 141 -15.86 4.27 27.87
C HIS A 141 -15.30 5.65 28.15
N ASP A 142 -15.65 6.25 29.29
CA ASP A 142 -15.18 7.57 29.70
C ASP A 142 -13.66 7.60 29.86
N ARG A 143 -13.06 6.54 30.40
CA ARG A 143 -11.60 6.38 30.47
C ARG A 143 -10.97 6.31 29.08
N TRP A 144 -11.54 5.52 28.16
CA TRP A 144 -11.04 5.46 26.78
C TRP A 144 -11.14 6.82 26.07
N VAL A 145 -12.21 7.60 26.32
CA VAL A 145 -12.36 8.96 25.79
C VAL A 145 -11.27 9.88 26.36
N ALA A 146 -10.99 9.81 27.66
CA ALA A 146 -9.92 10.58 28.30
C ALA A 146 -8.53 10.22 27.73
N THR A 147 -8.21 8.94 27.58
CA THR A 147 -6.95 8.46 26.98
C THR A 147 -6.82 8.91 25.52
N THR A 148 -7.92 8.92 24.75
CA THR A 148 -7.94 9.38 23.36
C THR A 148 -7.74 10.90 23.24
N ALA A 149 -8.34 11.67 24.16
CA ALA A 149 -8.12 13.12 24.25
C ALA A 149 -6.65 13.43 24.62
N ALA A 150 -6.09 12.72 25.60
CA ALA A 150 -4.69 12.85 26.00
C ALA A 150 -3.72 12.46 24.88
N ARG A 151 -4.01 11.41 24.10
CA ARG A 151 -3.25 11.02 22.90
C ARG A 151 -3.16 12.15 21.87
N THR A 152 -4.28 12.86 21.70
CA THR A 152 -4.39 13.98 20.77
C THR A 152 -3.56 15.17 21.26
N ALA A 153 -3.46 15.38 22.57
CA ALA A 153 -2.61 16.40 23.18
C ALA A 153 -1.12 16.02 23.14
N TYR A 154 -0.77 14.76 23.42
CA TYR A 154 0.59 14.22 23.34
C TYR A 154 1.20 14.39 21.95
N ARG A 155 0.43 14.09 20.90
CA ARG A 155 0.84 14.30 19.49
C ARG A 155 1.04 15.78 19.12
N ARG A 156 0.47 16.73 19.86
CA ARG A 156 0.71 18.16 19.63
C ARG A 156 2.00 18.65 20.28
N VAL A 157 2.35 18.11 21.44
CA VAL A 157 3.55 18.50 22.21
C VAL A 157 4.81 17.92 21.58
N THR A 158 4.77 16.67 21.11
CA THR A 158 5.89 16.01 20.42
C THR A 158 6.20 16.60 19.03
N ALA A 159 5.30 17.39 18.45
CA ALA A 159 5.49 18.06 17.16
C ALA A 159 6.04 19.51 17.27
N GLY A 160 6.41 19.97 18.47
CA GLY A 160 6.63 21.40 18.76
C GLY A 160 7.92 21.76 19.52
N ALA A 161 9.06 21.10 19.27
CA ALA A 161 10.36 21.53 19.79
C ALA A 161 11.26 22.08 18.65
N PRO A 162 11.70 23.36 18.67
CA PRO A 162 12.59 23.93 17.67
C PRO A 162 14.07 23.87 18.10
N SER A 163 14.94 23.44 17.20
CA SER A 163 16.40 23.63 17.27
C SER A 163 16.72 25.10 16.95
N ALA A 164 16.96 25.91 17.98
CA ALA A 164 17.42 27.28 17.82
C ALA A 164 18.96 27.32 17.82
N THR A 165 19.58 27.54 16.66
CA THR A 165 20.98 27.98 16.57
C THR A 165 21.01 29.37 15.92
N THR A 166 21.03 30.39 16.77
CA THR A 166 21.18 31.80 16.39
C THR A 166 22.60 32.04 15.89
N ARG A 167 22.81 32.15 14.58
CA ARG A 167 24.03 32.72 14.01
C ARG A 167 23.82 34.22 13.76
N GLN A 168 24.51 35.04 14.55
CA GLN A 168 24.59 36.49 14.35
C GLN A 168 25.23 36.81 13.00
N VAL A 169 24.56 37.62 12.19
CA VAL A 169 25.19 38.39 11.11
C VAL A 169 24.86 39.85 11.34
N THR A 170 25.92 40.64 11.54
CA THR A 170 25.90 42.08 11.73
C THR A 170 25.59 42.81 10.42
N ASN A 171 24.84 43.91 10.55
CA ASN A 171 24.46 44.82 9.49
C ASN A 171 25.66 45.43 8.74
N GLY A 172 25.54 45.56 7.42
CA GLY A 172 26.42 46.39 6.61
C GLY A 172 25.83 46.74 5.25
N GLY A 173 25.36 47.99 5.11
CA GLY A 173 25.65 48.84 3.94
C GLY A 173 24.74 48.77 2.72
N LEU A 174 24.10 49.90 2.41
CA LEU A 174 23.25 50.20 1.26
C LEU A 174 24.01 50.57 -0.04
N ALA A 175 23.34 50.27 -1.16
CA ALA A 175 23.28 51.00 -2.46
C ALA A 175 24.38 50.78 -3.54
N PRO A 176 24.15 51.19 -4.81
CA PRO A 176 23.07 50.81 -5.73
C PRO A 176 23.61 50.33 -7.11
N THR A 177 22.70 49.80 -7.94
CA THR A 177 22.92 49.40 -9.35
C THR A 177 23.54 50.46 -10.26
N PRO A 178 24.19 50.04 -11.37
CA PRO A 178 23.95 50.71 -12.63
C PRO A 178 23.60 49.76 -13.78
N SER A 179 22.62 50.23 -14.55
CA SER A 179 22.22 49.81 -15.89
C SER A 179 23.36 49.96 -16.91
N GLY A 180 23.47 49.02 -17.85
CA GLY A 180 24.30 49.15 -19.05
C GLY A 180 23.94 48.13 -20.12
N SER A 181 23.34 48.60 -21.20
CA SER A 181 22.96 47.86 -22.41
C SER A 181 24.02 47.96 -23.51
N ALA A 182 24.31 46.85 -24.21
CA ALA A 182 24.82 46.67 -25.60
C ALA A 182 25.74 45.43 -25.64
N GLY A 183 25.74 44.50 -26.60
CA GLY A 183 25.03 44.32 -27.87
C GLY A 183 25.44 42.95 -28.49
N PHE A 184 24.66 42.51 -29.50
CA PHE A 184 24.84 41.45 -30.53
C PHE A 184 26.14 40.59 -30.51
N ASN A 185 26.17 39.28 -30.79
CA ASN A 185 25.56 38.56 -31.92
C ASN A 185 25.86 37.03 -31.84
N LEU A 186 25.03 36.23 -32.55
CA LEU A 186 25.27 34.88 -33.15
C LEU A 186 24.92 33.57 -32.39
N SER A 187 23.95 32.87 -33.01
CA SER A 187 23.69 31.42 -33.11
C SER A 187 23.06 30.67 -31.92
N PRO A 188 22.08 29.76 -32.17
CA PRO A 188 21.32 29.13 -31.09
C PRO A 188 22.06 27.90 -30.55
N PRO A 189 22.21 27.72 -29.24
CA PRO A 189 22.45 26.40 -28.68
C PRO A 189 21.11 25.72 -28.37
N ALA A 190 21.12 24.41 -28.53
CA ALA A 190 20.03 23.48 -28.30
C ALA A 190 19.30 23.75 -26.98
N HIS A 191 17.97 23.61 -27.00
CA HIS A 191 17.16 23.53 -25.79
C HIS A 191 17.48 22.22 -25.05
N CYS A 192 18.53 22.20 -24.22
CA CYS A 192 18.61 21.26 -23.11
C CYS A 192 17.63 21.75 -22.04
N ILE A 193 16.46 21.12 -21.95
CA ILE A 193 15.56 21.28 -20.81
C ILE A 193 16.08 20.31 -19.75
N HIS A 194 16.80 20.82 -18.76
CA HIS A 194 17.17 20.04 -17.58
C HIS A 194 15.89 19.63 -16.83
N THR A 195 15.46 18.38 -16.96
CA THR A 195 14.50 17.76 -16.05
C THR A 195 15.15 17.68 -14.66
N VAL A 196 14.58 18.39 -13.69
CA VAL A 196 15.09 18.41 -12.31
C VAL A 196 14.88 17.04 -11.69
N SER A 197 15.97 16.39 -11.27
CA SER A 197 15.93 15.10 -10.56
C SER A 197 14.97 15.17 -9.35
N PRO A 198 14.14 14.12 -9.10
CA PRO A 198 13.28 14.04 -7.91
C PRO A 198 14.06 13.92 -6.61
N LEU A 199 15.38 13.66 -6.71
CA LEU A 199 16.29 13.53 -5.59
C LEU A 199 17.06 14.84 -5.36
N THR A 200 17.48 15.06 -4.11
CA THR A 200 18.44 16.11 -3.77
C THR A 200 19.81 15.78 -4.32
N ASP A 201 20.71 16.77 -4.28
CA ASP A 201 22.14 16.47 -4.40
C ASP A 201 22.52 15.48 -3.28
N PRO A 202 23.37 14.47 -3.57
CA PRO A 202 23.66 13.41 -2.62
C PRO A 202 24.40 13.94 -1.41
N GLN A 203 23.99 13.48 -0.22
CA GLN A 203 24.84 13.52 0.95
C GLN A 203 25.83 12.35 0.85
N ILE A 204 27.13 12.68 0.89
CA ILE A 204 28.18 11.67 0.83
C ILE A 204 28.45 11.17 2.25
N LEU A 205 28.10 9.92 2.51
CA LEU A 205 28.41 9.24 3.75
C LEU A 205 29.75 8.51 3.56
N THR A 206 30.73 8.93 4.34
CA THR A 206 32.08 8.37 4.34
C THR A 206 32.34 7.69 5.68
N GLY A 207 33.13 6.61 5.67
CA GLY A 207 33.51 5.91 6.89
C GLY A 207 34.24 4.60 6.60
N HIS A 208 33.84 3.93 5.53
CA HIS A 208 34.51 2.75 5.03
C HIS A 208 35.84 3.10 4.33
N THR A 209 36.80 2.19 4.45
CA THR A 209 38.10 2.28 3.75
C THR A 209 38.22 1.31 2.59
N GLY A 210 37.20 0.46 2.38
CA GLY A 210 37.11 -0.49 1.27
C GLY A 210 35.75 -0.44 0.58
N SER A 211 35.57 -1.28 -0.44
CA SER A 211 34.33 -1.39 -1.20
C SER A 211 33.12 -1.75 -0.34
N ILE A 212 31.96 -1.17 -0.66
CA ILE A 212 30.70 -1.43 0.05
C ILE A 212 29.77 -2.22 -0.86
N TRP A 213 29.65 -3.51 -0.59
CA TRP A 213 28.86 -4.41 -1.42
C TRP A 213 27.38 -4.39 -1.07
N ARG A 214 27.03 -4.14 0.21
CA ARG A 214 25.64 -4.13 0.66
C ARG A 214 25.33 -2.94 1.54
N ALA A 215 24.23 -2.27 1.23
CA ALA A 215 23.60 -1.27 2.07
C ALA A 215 22.11 -1.60 2.22
N THR A 216 21.55 -1.40 3.41
CA THR A 216 20.12 -1.63 3.65
C THR A 216 19.56 -0.66 4.69
N PHE A 217 18.27 -0.34 4.55
CA PHE A 217 17.56 0.44 5.57
C PHE A 217 16.96 -0.49 6.63
N SER A 218 16.87 -0.01 7.87
CA SER A 218 16.04 -0.66 8.88
C SER A 218 14.57 -0.70 8.41
N PRO A 219 13.75 -1.67 8.85
CA PRO A 219 12.35 -1.77 8.42
C PRO A 219 11.53 -0.49 8.68
N ASP A 220 11.87 0.26 9.73
CA ASP A 220 11.25 1.55 10.07
C ASP A 220 11.85 2.76 9.33
N GLY A 221 12.88 2.54 8.52
CA GLY A 221 13.57 3.55 7.71
C GLY A 221 14.41 4.54 8.51
N ARG A 222 14.66 4.29 9.80
CA ARG A 222 15.39 5.20 10.68
C ARG A 222 16.89 5.01 10.67
N LEU A 223 17.37 3.85 10.25
CA LEU A 223 18.79 3.53 10.16
C LEU A 223 19.12 3.12 8.74
N LEU A 224 20.30 3.50 8.29
CA LEU A 224 20.95 2.95 7.10
C LEU A 224 22.19 2.21 7.58
N ALA A 225 22.28 0.92 7.25
CA ALA A 225 23.46 0.10 7.49
C ALA A 225 24.21 -0.13 6.19
N ALA A 226 25.54 -0.10 6.23
CA ALA A 226 26.37 -0.54 5.13
C ALA A 226 27.53 -1.40 5.62
N ALA A 227 27.79 -2.47 4.86
CA ALA A 227 28.85 -3.44 5.11
C ALA A 227 30.07 -3.13 4.24
N GLY A 228 31.22 -2.97 4.87
CA GLY A 228 32.49 -2.81 4.18
C GLY A 228 33.16 -4.16 3.98
N HIS A 229 33.50 -4.45 2.73
CA HIS A 229 34.15 -5.70 2.35
C HIS A 229 35.58 -5.75 2.90
N GLU A 230 36.47 -4.83 2.53
CA GLU A 230 37.88 -4.95 2.90
C GLU A 230 38.21 -4.43 4.31
N ASP A 231 37.32 -3.64 4.90
CA ASP A 231 37.56 -3.03 6.21
C ASP A 231 36.94 -3.81 7.38
N GLY A 232 36.08 -4.78 7.10
CA GLY A 232 35.42 -5.60 8.12
C GLY A 232 34.53 -4.81 9.08
N THR A 233 34.07 -3.63 8.66
CA THR A 233 33.23 -2.75 9.48
C THR A 233 31.81 -2.70 8.97
N VAL A 234 30.88 -2.44 9.88
CA VAL A 234 29.50 -2.06 9.56
C VAL A 234 29.21 -0.70 10.13
N TRP A 235 28.92 0.24 9.25
CA TRP A 235 28.56 1.60 9.62
C TRP A 235 27.04 1.76 9.65
N LEU A 236 26.58 2.54 10.63
CA LEU A 236 25.17 2.88 10.82
C LEU A 236 25.02 4.40 10.81
N TRP A 237 24.15 4.89 9.94
CA TRP A 237 23.82 6.32 9.84
C TRP A 237 22.35 6.57 10.14
N ASP A 238 22.07 7.75 10.69
CA ASP A 238 20.72 8.32 10.69
C ASP A 238 20.47 8.97 9.31
N PRO A 239 19.54 8.45 8.50
CA PRO A 239 19.27 8.98 7.16
C PRO A 239 18.79 10.43 7.15
N VAL A 240 18.19 10.91 8.24
CA VAL A 240 17.67 12.29 8.31
C VAL A 240 18.79 13.29 8.51
N THR A 241 19.78 12.94 9.32
CA THR A 241 20.90 13.84 9.66
C THR A 241 22.14 13.59 8.81
N GLY A 242 22.26 12.40 8.19
CA GLY A 242 23.46 11.96 7.48
C GLY A 242 24.66 11.73 8.42
N HIS A 243 24.44 11.75 9.74
CA HIS A 243 25.50 11.54 10.71
C HIS A 243 25.60 10.06 11.08
N PRO A 244 26.83 9.53 11.25
CA PRO A 244 27.00 8.22 11.84
C PRO A 244 26.42 8.26 13.25
N ILE A 245 25.67 7.22 13.61
CA ILE A 245 25.01 7.16 14.92
C ILE A 245 26.08 7.14 16.01
N ASP A 246 27.15 6.36 15.80
CA ASP A 246 28.27 6.15 16.72
C ASP A 246 29.41 5.39 15.99
N GLU A 247 30.49 4.97 16.68
CA GLU A 247 31.67 4.27 16.10
C GLU A 247 31.27 3.00 15.34
N PRO A 248 31.96 2.60 14.24
CA PRO A 248 31.57 1.43 13.44
C PRO A 248 31.53 0.13 14.26
N LEU A 249 30.62 -0.78 13.89
CA LEU A 249 30.63 -2.14 14.41
C LEU A 249 31.80 -2.88 13.76
N ASN A 250 32.69 -3.42 14.57
CA ASN A 250 33.90 -4.10 14.09
C ASN A 250 33.69 -5.61 14.11
N CYS A 251 33.80 -6.26 12.95
CA CYS A 251 33.55 -7.70 12.79
C CYS A 251 34.83 -8.55 12.84
N ASP A 252 35.86 -8.11 13.58
CA ASP A 252 37.11 -8.85 13.85
C ASP A 252 37.86 -9.37 12.60
N GLN A 253 38.26 -8.44 11.72
CA GLN A 253 39.18 -8.61 10.57
C GLN A 253 38.68 -9.46 9.37
N SER A 254 37.47 -10.01 9.41
CA SER A 254 36.86 -10.65 8.23
C SER A 254 36.03 -9.64 7.43
N GLY A 255 36.09 -9.75 6.10
CA GLY A 255 35.30 -8.88 5.24
C GLY A 255 33.81 -9.17 5.32
N VAL A 256 32.96 -8.14 5.37
CA VAL A 256 31.51 -8.32 5.49
C VAL A 256 30.89 -8.41 4.11
N LEU A 257 30.33 -9.57 3.77
CA LEU A 257 29.75 -9.85 2.45
C LEU A 257 28.29 -9.44 2.36
N ASP A 258 27.53 -9.69 3.43
CA ASP A 258 26.10 -9.46 3.46
C ASP A 258 25.64 -9.03 4.87
N LEU A 259 24.55 -8.26 4.93
CA LEU A 259 23.84 -7.91 6.15
C LEU A 259 22.32 -7.86 5.92
N ASP A 260 21.57 -8.11 6.99
CA ASP A 260 20.11 -7.98 6.99
C ASP A 260 19.58 -7.61 8.39
N PHE A 261 18.49 -6.83 8.41
CA PHE A 261 17.80 -6.48 9.65
C PHE A 261 16.70 -7.51 9.93
N SER A 262 16.48 -7.81 11.20
CA SER A 262 15.27 -8.53 11.58
C SER A 262 14.03 -7.70 11.22
N PRO A 263 12.88 -8.34 10.92
CA PRO A 263 11.67 -7.61 10.52
C PRO A 263 11.14 -6.63 11.58
N ASP A 264 11.44 -6.89 12.86
CA ASP A 264 11.12 -5.98 13.95
C ASP A 264 12.14 -4.86 14.16
N GLY A 265 13.22 -4.90 13.38
CA GLY A 265 14.34 -3.99 13.41
C GLY A 265 15.11 -4.04 14.72
N SER A 266 15.06 -5.12 15.51
CA SER A 266 15.77 -5.25 16.80
C SER A 266 17.16 -5.89 16.70
N LEU A 267 17.36 -6.73 15.70
CA LEU A 267 18.62 -7.42 15.43
C LEU A 267 19.15 -7.01 14.05
N LEU A 268 20.48 -6.95 13.95
CA LEU A 268 21.21 -6.86 12.70
C LEU A 268 22.08 -8.11 12.60
N VAL A 269 22.00 -8.81 11.48
CA VAL A 269 22.86 -9.96 11.20
C VAL A 269 23.87 -9.60 10.14
N THR A 270 25.12 -10.00 10.35
CA THR A 270 26.22 -9.75 9.42
C THR A 270 26.95 -11.07 9.17
N VAL A 271 27.41 -11.27 7.93
CA VAL A 271 28.17 -12.48 7.57
C VAL A 271 29.55 -12.14 7.03
N GLY A 272 30.54 -12.91 7.50
CA GLY A 272 31.96 -12.73 7.18
C GLY A 272 32.48 -13.64 6.08
N GLU A 273 33.49 -13.14 5.35
CA GLU A 273 34.18 -13.84 4.26
C GLU A 273 35.14 -14.92 4.77
N GLU A 274 36.16 -14.57 5.54
CA GLU A 274 37.30 -15.48 5.83
C GLU A 274 37.08 -16.45 6.99
N ASP A 275 36.17 -16.13 7.91
CA ASP A 275 35.96 -16.87 9.17
C ASP A 275 34.69 -17.73 9.16
N GLY A 276 33.85 -17.58 8.12
CA GLY A 276 32.53 -18.19 8.05
C GLY A 276 31.68 -17.88 9.27
N THR A 277 31.80 -16.67 9.84
CA THR A 277 31.03 -16.29 11.02
C THR A 277 29.73 -15.60 10.63
N VAL A 278 28.67 -15.93 11.36
CA VAL A 278 27.44 -15.14 11.40
C VAL A 278 27.40 -14.45 12.75
N LEU A 279 27.41 -13.12 12.72
CA LEU A 279 27.35 -12.28 13.91
C LEU A 279 25.95 -11.69 14.06
N PHE A 280 25.46 -11.72 15.30
CA PHE A 280 24.19 -11.12 15.69
C PHE A 280 24.45 -9.89 16.53
N TRP A 281 23.90 -8.77 16.12
CA TRP A 281 24.03 -7.51 16.82
C TRP A 281 22.66 -7.07 17.34
N ASP A 282 22.54 -6.87 18.65
CA ASP A 282 21.45 -6.08 19.20
C ASP A 282 21.80 -4.63 18.90
N TRP A 283 21.09 -4.01 17.95
CA TRP A 283 21.49 -2.68 17.49
C TRP A 283 21.30 -1.64 18.59
N ALA A 284 20.33 -1.82 19.49
CA ALA A 284 20.00 -0.85 20.53
C ALA A 284 21.12 -0.74 21.57
N THR A 285 21.78 -1.86 21.86
CA THR A 285 22.93 -1.94 22.77
C THR A 285 24.28 -1.95 22.05
N ARG A 286 24.27 -2.19 20.73
CA ARG A 286 25.47 -2.33 19.88
C ARG A 286 26.40 -3.43 20.36
N GLN A 287 25.85 -4.48 20.95
CA GLN A 287 26.58 -5.63 21.48
C GLN A 287 26.25 -6.88 20.68
N LEU A 288 27.22 -7.79 20.63
CA LEU A 288 27.00 -9.13 20.09
C LEU A 288 26.01 -9.89 20.98
N VAL A 289 25.05 -10.54 20.35
CA VAL A 289 24.03 -11.35 21.01
C VAL A 289 24.34 -12.83 20.78
N GLY A 290 24.73 -13.51 21.85
CA GLY A 290 25.13 -14.91 21.78
C GLY A 290 26.53 -15.10 21.19
N GLU A 291 26.90 -16.36 20.99
CA GLU A 291 28.19 -16.73 20.39
C GLU A 291 28.10 -16.61 18.85
N PRO A 292 29.16 -16.16 18.17
CA PRO A 292 29.25 -16.21 16.70
C PRO A 292 28.94 -17.62 16.19
N LEU A 293 28.05 -17.72 15.18
CA LEU A 293 27.80 -19.02 14.57
C LEU A 293 29.03 -19.40 13.76
N SER A 294 29.64 -20.51 14.15
CA SER A 294 30.82 -21.09 13.52
C SER A 294 30.54 -22.54 13.15
N GLY A 295 31.23 -23.07 12.13
CA GLY A 295 31.02 -24.42 11.62
C GLY A 295 30.73 -24.51 10.12
N TYR A 296 30.82 -23.39 9.40
CA TYR A 296 30.89 -23.37 7.95
C TYR A 296 32.27 -23.86 7.49
N GLN A 297 32.32 -24.60 6.39
CA GLN A 297 33.58 -25.02 5.76
C GLN A 297 34.05 -24.06 4.66
N GLY A 298 33.19 -23.10 4.29
CA GLY A 298 33.47 -22.06 3.30
C GLY A 298 32.81 -20.73 3.66
N ASN A 299 33.08 -19.71 2.84
CA ASN A 299 32.63 -18.33 3.05
C ASN A 299 31.11 -18.25 2.98
N ILE A 300 30.48 -17.46 3.87
CA ILE A 300 29.03 -17.26 3.85
C ILE A 300 28.73 -16.12 2.90
N CYS A 301 28.05 -16.41 1.80
CA CYS A 301 27.84 -15.41 0.77
C CYS A 301 26.49 -14.71 0.86
N GLY A 302 25.62 -15.14 1.79
CA GLY A 302 24.29 -14.58 1.88
C GLY A 302 23.55 -14.85 3.17
N VAL A 303 22.75 -13.88 3.60
CA VAL A 303 21.86 -14.00 4.76
C VAL A 303 20.53 -13.29 4.53
N GLN A 304 19.44 -13.89 5.05
CA GLN A 304 18.11 -13.27 5.01
C GLN A 304 17.25 -13.73 6.19
N PHE A 305 16.51 -12.79 6.79
CA PHE A 305 15.42 -13.11 7.70
C PHE A 305 14.16 -13.52 6.95
N SER A 306 13.39 -14.46 7.54
CA SER A 306 12.01 -14.65 7.09
C SER A 306 11.18 -13.40 7.40
N PRO A 307 10.23 -12.98 6.54
CA PRO A 307 9.41 -11.79 6.79
C PRO A 307 8.64 -11.79 8.11
N ASP A 308 8.30 -12.97 8.65
CA ASP A 308 7.68 -13.14 9.95
C ASP A 308 8.65 -13.21 11.14
N GLY A 309 9.96 -13.14 10.88
CA GLY A 309 11.03 -13.17 11.89
C GLY A 309 11.18 -14.49 12.62
N ARG A 310 10.64 -15.60 12.09
CA ARG A 310 10.76 -16.94 12.70
C ARG A 310 12.03 -17.67 12.33
N PHE A 311 12.63 -17.36 11.19
CA PHE A 311 13.77 -18.08 10.63
C PHE A 311 14.82 -17.11 10.11
N ILE A 312 16.06 -17.57 10.09
CA ILE A 312 17.14 -16.94 9.33
C ILE A 312 17.69 -18.01 8.39
N ALA A 313 17.82 -17.66 7.12
CA ALA A 313 18.49 -18.48 6.13
C ALA A 313 19.87 -17.91 5.84
N THR A 314 20.86 -18.79 5.75
CA THR A 314 22.23 -18.46 5.37
C THR A 314 22.69 -19.42 4.29
N ILE A 315 23.45 -18.93 3.33
CA ILE A 315 24.04 -19.73 2.26
C ILE A 315 25.56 -19.55 2.26
N ASP A 316 26.29 -20.66 2.12
CA ASP A 316 27.74 -20.62 1.91
C ASP A 316 28.12 -20.80 0.44
N ASN A 317 29.40 -20.54 0.13
CA ASN A 317 29.94 -20.67 -1.23
C ASN A 317 29.90 -22.12 -1.76
N ASP A 318 29.82 -23.11 -0.86
CA ASP A 318 29.59 -24.51 -1.20
C ASP A 318 28.10 -24.80 -1.49
N GLY A 319 27.24 -23.79 -1.42
CA GLY A 319 25.82 -23.85 -1.71
C GLY A 319 24.98 -24.56 -0.65
N THR A 320 25.51 -24.72 0.56
CA THR A 320 24.79 -25.29 1.70
C THR A 320 23.93 -24.23 2.36
N VAL A 321 22.62 -24.47 2.38
CA VAL A 321 21.67 -23.57 3.03
C VAL A 321 21.41 -24.04 4.46
N ARG A 322 21.64 -23.18 5.45
CA ARG A 322 21.33 -23.46 6.87
C ARG A 322 20.20 -22.55 7.34
N LEU A 323 19.29 -23.13 8.11
CA LEU A 323 18.22 -22.40 8.79
C LEU A 323 18.55 -22.26 10.28
N TRP A 324 18.28 -21.09 10.84
CA TRP A 324 18.59 -20.76 12.23
C TRP A 324 17.34 -20.21 12.93
N ASP A 325 17.27 -20.45 14.23
CA ASP A 325 16.28 -19.83 15.10
C ASP A 325 16.81 -18.46 15.56
N PRO A 326 16.13 -17.35 15.21
CA PRO A 326 16.57 -15.99 15.53
C PRO A 326 16.51 -15.66 17.03
N THR A 327 15.86 -16.49 17.85
CA THR A 327 15.77 -16.27 19.31
C THR A 327 16.77 -17.09 20.10
N THR A 328 17.11 -18.29 19.64
CA THR A 328 18.06 -19.18 20.33
C THR A 328 19.45 -19.16 19.71
N HIS A 329 19.56 -18.67 18.48
CA HIS A 329 20.79 -18.64 17.68
C HIS A 329 21.35 -20.06 17.49
N GLN A 330 20.45 -21.04 17.37
CA GLN A 330 20.80 -22.44 17.15
C GLN A 330 20.39 -22.87 15.74
N PRO A 331 21.16 -23.77 15.10
CA PRO A 331 20.79 -24.31 13.80
C PRO A 331 19.51 -25.15 13.94
N LEU A 332 18.58 -24.93 13.03
CA LEU A 332 17.34 -25.70 12.93
C LEU A 332 17.63 -27.01 12.19
N GLY A 333 18.26 -27.93 12.92
CA GLY A 333 18.70 -29.27 12.50
C GLY A 333 19.68 -29.29 11.33
N GLU A 334 19.60 -30.35 10.51
CA GLU A 334 20.59 -30.58 9.46
C GLU A 334 20.51 -29.53 8.35
N PRO A 335 21.64 -29.14 7.72
CA PRO A 335 21.64 -28.21 6.61
C PRO A 335 20.78 -28.71 5.44
N LEU A 336 20.10 -27.78 4.76
CA LEU A 336 19.38 -28.03 3.51
C LEU A 336 20.42 -28.20 2.41
N VAL A 337 20.80 -29.45 2.16
CA VAL A 337 21.86 -29.81 1.21
C VAL A 337 21.27 -30.71 0.14
N ASP A 338 21.50 -30.34 -1.11
CA ASP A 338 21.56 -31.27 -2.23
C ASP A 338 23.05 -31.55 -2.51
N GLN A 339 23.53 -32.75 -2.19
CA GLN A 339 24.97 -33.06 -2.26
C GLN A 339 25.52 -33.04 -3.69
N GLU A 340 24.66 -32.97 -4.70
CA GLU A 340 25.07 -32.96 -6.10
C GLU A 340 25.14 -31.56 -6.69
N ASN A 341 24.45 -30.55 -6.13
CA ASN A 341 24.28 -29.24 -6.79
C ASN A 341 24.20 -28.07 -5.78
N PRO A 342 25.22 -27.18 -5.74
CA PRO A 342 25.26 -26.06 -4.82
C PRO A 342 24.24 -24.96 -5.17
N ALA A 343 23.63 -24.36 -4.14
CA ALA A 343 22.76 -23.20 -4.30
C ALA A 343 23.56 -21.88 -4.39
N HIS A 344 23.07 -20.92 -5.18
CA HIS A 344 23.69 -19.61 -5.40
C HIS A 344 22.79 -18.41 -5.09
N CYS A 345 21.50 -18.64 -4.87
CA CYS A 345 20.60 -17.59 -4.42
C CYS A 345 19.60 -18.17 -3.42
N LEU A 346 19.10 -17.34 -2.52
CA LEU A 346 18.06 -17.69 -1.56
C LEU A 346 17.06 -16.54 -1.45
N ASN A 347 15.78 -16.86 -1.25
CA ASN A 347 14.77 -15.86 -0.92
C ASN A 347 13.58 -16.47 -0.18
N PHE A 348 13.08 -15.80 0.86
CA PHE A 348 11.80 -16.17 1.48
C PHE A 348 10.62 -15.58 0.71
N SER A 349 9.51 -16.31 0.65
CA SER A 349 8.25 -15.74 0.15
C SER A 349 7.72 -14.67 1.13
N PRO A 350 7.05 -13.61 0.65
CA PRO A 350 6.48 -12.56 1.52
C PRO A 350 5.52 -13.08 2.60
N ASP A 351 4.85 -14.21 2.35
CA ASP A 351 3.99 -14.89 3.31
C ASP A 351 4.75 -15.81 4.29
N SER A 352 6.09 -15.87 4.20
CA SER A 352 7.01 -16.72 4.98
C SER A 352 6.72 -18.22 4.91
N ARG A 353 5.97 -18.66 3.90
CA ARG A 353 5.59 -20.06 3.72
C ARG A 353 6.66 -20.87 3.00
N LEU A 354 7.38 -20.24 2.07
CA LEU A 354 8.33 -20.90 1.17
C LEU A 354 9.70 -20.26 1.29
N LEU A 355 10.73 -21.07 1.10
CA LEU A 355 12.09 -20.64 0.84
C LEU A 355 12.48 -21.15 -0.54
N VAL A 356 12.91 -20.27 -1.44
CA VAL A 356 13.43 -20.66 -2.75
C VAL A 356 14.94 -20.67 -2.73
N THR A 357 15.54 -21.64 -3.42
CA THR A 357 16.99 -21.69 -3.68
C THR A 357 17.25 -21.99 -5.15
N GLY A 358 18.10 -21.20 -5.82
CA GLY A 358 18.55 -21.45 -7.20
C GLY A 358 19.89 -22.17 -7.21
N GLY A 359 20.05 -23.19 -8.06
CA GLY A 359 21.25 -24.02 -8.13
C GLY A 359 22.20 -23.68 -9.29
N GLU A 360 23.46 -24.13 -9.17
CA GLU A 360 24.45 -24.14 -10.26
C GLU A 360 23.99 -25.01 -11.44
N ASP A 361 23.17 -26.02 -11.17
CA ASP A 361 22.61 -26.94 -12.15
C ASP A 361 21.44 -26.38 -12.98
N GLY A 362 21.10 -25.10 -12.80
CA GLY A 362 19.96 -24.47 -13.45
C GLY A 362 18.60 -24.90 -12.89
N THR A 363 18.56 -25.56 -11.74
CA THR A 363 17.30 -25.94 -11.09
C THR A 363 16.94 -24.97 -9.97
N VAL A 364 15.64 -24.79 -9.78
CA VAL A 364 15.08 -23.96 -8.69
C VAL A 364 14.37 -24.90 -7.73
N ARG A 365 14.68 -24.79 -6.44
CA ARG A 365 14.14 -25.67 -5.41
C ARG A 365 13.28 -24.86 -4.45
N LEU A 366 12.10 -25.39 -4.12
CA LEU A 366 11.18 -24.80 -3.15
C LEU A 366 11.19 -25.62 -1.87
N TRP A 367 11.40 -24.98 -0.74
CA TRP A 367 11.49 -25.61 0.56
C TRP A 367 10.39 -25.08 1.47
N ASP A 368 9.82 -25.96 2.30
CA ASP A 368 9.04 -25.54 3.46
C ASP A 368 10.03 -25.29 4.62
N PRO A 369 10.22 -24.05 5.08
CA PRO A 369 11.19 -23.74 6.13
C PRO A 369 10.80 -24.31 7.50
N THR A 370 9.52 -24.64 7.72
CA THR A 370 9.05 -25.23 8.98
C THR A 370 9.34 -26.74 9.02
N THR A 371 9.02 -27.45 7.94
CA THR A 371 9.26 -28.91 7.88
C THR A 371 10.66 -29.26 7.42
N ARG A 372 11.37 -28.31 6.78
CA ARG A 372 12.70 -28.46 6.18
C ARG A 372 12.73 -29.51 5.09
N GLN A 373 11.61 -29.63 4.36
CA GLN A 373 11.47 -30.57 3.26
C GLN A 373 11.36 -29.83 1.94
N LEU A 374 11.94 -30.44 0.90
CA LEU A 374 11.75 -30.04 -0.48
C LEU A 374 10.28 -30.26 -0.87
N LEU A 375 9.68 -29.23 -1.47
CA LEU A 375 8.30 -29.24 -1.94
C LEU A 375 8.27 -29.56 -3.42
N GLY A 376 7.80 -30.76 -3.74
CA GLY A 376 7.72 -31.25 -5.11
C GLY A 376 9.09 -31.60 -5.71
N GLU A 377 9.13 -31.68 -7.04
CA GLU A 377 10.35 -31.88 -7.80
C GLU A 377 11.06 -30.54 -8.06
N PRO A 378 12.40 -30.49 -8.16
CA PRO A 378 13.11 -29.29 -8.57
C PRO A 378 12.57 -28.72 -9.89
N LEU A 379 12.35 -27.41 -9.94
CA LEU A 379 11.85 -26.73 -11.13
C LEU A 379 12.98 -26.68 -12.16
N THR A 380 12.75 -27.31 -13.30
CA THR A 380 13.73 -27.45 -14.37
C THR A 380 13.38 -26.54 -15.53
N GLY A 381 14.37 -25.87 -16.11
CA GLY A 381 14.16 -25.03 -17.27
C GLY A 381 15.36 -24.15 -17.61
N HIS A 382 16.02 -23.57 -16.61
CA HIS A 382 17.25 -22.82 -16.86
C HIS A 382 18.32 -23.76 -17.41
N GLN A 383 19.11 -23.25 -18.36
CA GLN A 383 20.18 -24.03 -19.02
C GLN A 383 21.53 -23.88 -18.34
N ASP A 384 21.61 -22.93 -17.40
CA ASP A 384 22.81 -22.57 -16.67
C ASP A 384 22.40 -22.06 -15.28
N ARG A 385 23.39 -21.71 -14.45
CA ARG A 385 23.24 -21.26 -13.07
C ARG A 385 22.13 -20.22 -12.89
N VAL A 386 21.29 -20.42 -11.88
CA VAL A 386 20.29 -19.45 -11.44
C VAL A 386 20.93 -18.48 -10.46
N TRP A 387 20.98 -17.20 -10.82
CA TRP A 387 21.62 -16.15 -10.00
C TRP A 387 20.65 -15.46 -9.06
N ILE A 388 19.38 -15.36 -9.44
CA ILE A 388 18.39 -14.62 -8.66
C ILE A 388 17.01 -15.30 -8.70
N ALA A 389 16.32 -15.27 -7.56
CA ALA A 389 14.96 -15.78 -7.41
C ALA A 389 14.15 -14.85 -6.50
N GLU A 390 12.98 -14.41 -6.96
CA GLU A 390 12.16 -13.43 -6.26
C GLU A 390 10.69 -13.78 -6.36
N PHE A 391 9.98 -13.70 -5.24
CA PHE A 391 8.54 -13.84 -5.22
C PHE A 391 7.86 -12.51 -5.52
N SER A 392 6.73 -12.55 -6.21
CA SER A 392 5.87 -11.38 -6.34
C SER A 392 5.39 -10.91 -4.95
N PRO A 393 5.08 -9.62 -4.75
CA PRO A 393 4.68 -9.08 -3.44
C PRO A 393 3.48 -9.76 -2.79
N ASN A 394 2.62 -10.39 -3.61
CA ASN A 394 1.45 -11.15 -3.18
C ASN A 394 1.72 -12.68 -3.06
N SER A 395 2.96 -13.13 -3.23
CA SER A 395 3.41 -14.53 -3.20
C SER A 395 2.75 -15.46 -4.25
N THR A 396 2.08 -14.91 -5.28
CA THR A 396 1.39 -15.74 -6.29
C THR A 396 2.27 -16.16 -7.45
N LEU A 397 3.40 -15.49 -7.66
CA LEU A 397 4.37 -15.80 -8.71
C LEU A 397 5.76 -15.89 -8.10
N LEU A 398 6.60 -16.74 -8.68
CA LEU A 398 8.03 -16.78 -8.46
C LEU A 398 8.71 -16.46 -9.79
N ALA A 399 9.56 -15.44 -9.81
CA ALA A 399 10.43 -15.14 -10.92
C ALA A 399 11.85 -15.66 -10.62
N THR A 400 12.52 -16.24 -11.62
CA THR A 400 13.93 -16.65 -11.52
C THR A 400 14.71 -16.20 -12.75
N ALA A 401 15.97 -15.83 -12.59
CA ALA A 401 16.83 -15.45 -13.70
C ALA A 401 18.28 -15.88 -13.45
N GLY A 402 19.07 -15.98 -14.51
CA GLY A 402 20.40 -16.57 -14.39
C GLY A 402 21.36 -16.31 -15.56
N GLU A 403 22.40 -17.14 -15.60
CA GLU A 403 23.52 -17.07 -16.54
C GLU A 403 23.10 -17.41 -17.98
N ASP A 404 21.98 -18.11 -18.14
CA ASP A 404 21.40 -18.44 -19.44
C ASP A 404 20.76 -17.24 -20.17
N ALA A 405 20.90 -16.03 -19.64
CA ALA A 405 20.34 -14.78 -20.15
C ALA A 405 18.80 -14.79 -20.25
N THR A 406 18.14 -15.68 -19.50
CA THR A 406 16.68 -15.76 -19.45
C THR A 406 16.16 -15.48 -18.04
N ALA A 407 14.96 -14.91 -17.97
CA ALA A 407 14.15 -14.95 -16.77
C ALA A 407 12.94 -15.88 -16.99
N ARG A 408 12.42 -16.50 -15.94
CA ARG A 408 11.32 -17.45 -15.97
C ARG A 408 10.35 -17.14 -14.86
N LEU A 409 9.06 -17.35 -15.13
CA LEU A 409 7.99 -17.22 -14.15
C LEU A 409 7.46 -18.60 -13.80
N TRP A 410 7.15 -18.80 -12.53
CA TRP A 410 6.66 -20.05 -11.97
C TRP A 410 5.48 -19.78 -11.06
N ASP A 411 4.55 -20.73 -11.02
CA ASP A 411 3.53 -20.82 -9.98
C ASP A 411 4.17 -21.57 -8.79
N PRO A 412 4.38 -20.90 -7.64
CA PRO A 412 5.06 -21.50 -6.49
C PRO A 412 4.23 -22.58 -5.78
N ASP A 413 2.91 -22.64 -5.98
CA ASP A 413 2.05 -23.68 -5.41
C ASP A 413 2.11 -24.97 -6.23
N THR A 414 2.17 -24.84 -7.55
CA THR A 414 2.11 -26.00 -8.45
C THR A 414 3.47 -26.41 -9.00
N GLY A 415 4.49 -25.56 -8.88
CA GLY A 415 5.81 -25.74 -9.49
C GLY A 415 5.80 -25.68 -11.02
N ARG A 416 4.74 -25.13 -11.63
CA ARG A 416 4.59 -25.08 -13.09
C ARG A 416 5.11 -23.77 -13.65
N PRO A 417 5.77 -23.78 -14.82
CA PRO A 417 6.14 -22.54 -15.50
C PRO A 417 4.88 -21.77 -15.94
N VAL A 418 4.91 -20.45 -15.75
CA VAL A 418 3.86 -19.52 -16.15
C VAL A 418 4.32 -18.82 -17.43
N GLY A 419 3.86 -19.32 -18.57
CA GLY A 419 4.22 -18.79 -19.88
C GLY A 419 5.58 -19.28 -20.41
N GLU A 420 6.08 -18.60 -21.43
CA GLU A 420 7.36 -18.88 -22.06
C GLU A 420 8.52 -18.15 -21.34
N PRO A 421 9.77 -18.62 -21.47
CA PRO A 421 10.93 -17.91 -20.92
C PRO A 421 11.02 -16.48 -21.44
N LEU A 422 11.30 -15.55 -20.53
CA LEU A 422 11.51 -14.14 -20.80
C LEU A 422 12.89 -13.98 -21.44
N THR A 423 12.89 -13.86 -22.77
CA THR A 423 14.10 -13.85 -23.59
C THR A 423 14.35 -12.48 -24.21
N GLY A 424 15.62 -12.06 -24.25
CA GLY A 424 16.02 -10.83 -24.93
C GLY A 424 17.33 -10.25 -24.43
N HIS A 425 17.71 -10.51 -23.18
CA HIS A 425 19.02 -10.16 -22.68
C HIS A 425 20.12 -10.90 -23.46
N GLN A 426 21.28 -10.25 -23.58
CA GLN A 426 22.46 -10.79 -24.29
C GLN A 426 23.58 -11.20 -23.33
N GLY A 427 23.34 -11.14 -22.03
CA GLY A 427 24.28 -11.54 -20.99
C GLY A 427 23.53 -11.97 -19.73
N ILE A 428 24.30 -12.21 -18.67
CA ILE A 428 23.79 -12.68 -17.39
C ILE A 428 22.75 -11.69 -16.83
N VAL A 429 21.65 -12.20 -16.27
CA VAL A 429 20.70 -11.37 -15.52
C VAL A 429 21.15 -11.36 -14.06
N TRP A 430 21.62 -10.21 -13.59
CA TRP A 430 22.20 -10.03 -12.25
C TRP A 430 21.15 -9.69 -11.20
N GLU A 431 20.22 -8.80 -11.56
CA GLU A 431 19.19 -8.32 -10.63
C GLU A 431 17.80 -8.36 -11.28
N MET A 432 16.78 -8.50 -10.45
CA MET A 432 15.39 -8.61 -10.85
C MET A 432 14.53 -8.12 -9.70
N GLU A 433 13.47 -7.39 -10.03
CA GLU A 433 12.55 -6.84 -9.05
C GLU A 433 11.12 -6.75 -9.59
N PHE A 434 10.14 -7.19 -8.82
CA PHE A 434 8.76 -6.79 -9.05
C PHE A 434 8.56 -5.34 -8.62
N LEU A 435 7.94 -4.52 -9.46
CA LEU A 435 7.52 -3.19 -9.04
C LEU A 435 6.63 -3.30 -7.78
N SER A 436 6.65 -2.28 -6.93
CA SER A 436 5.95 -2.31 -5.63
C SER A 436 4.44 -2.58 -5.72
N ASP A 437 3.82 -2.32 -6.88
CA ASP A 437 2.42 -2.59 -7.17
C ASP A 437 2.17 -3.97 -7.82
N GLY A 438 3.23 -4.73 -8.12
CA GLY A 438 3.21 -6.02 -8.81
C GLY A 438 2.82 -5.94 -10.28
N SER A 439 2.72 -4.74 -10.85
CA SER A 439 2.21 -4.53 -12.22
C SER A 439 3.19 -4.99 -13.29
N LEU A 440 4.49 -4.88 -13.02
CA LEU A 440 5.59 -5.20 -13.91
C LEU A 440 6.69 -5.95 -13.16
N LEU A 441 7.46 -6.72 -13.91
CA LEU A 441 8.74 -7.31 -13.48
C LEU A 441 9.86 -6.61 -14.25
N ALA A 442 10.88 -6.15 -13.55
CA ALA A 442 12.06 -5.55 -14.16
C ALA A 442 13.26 -6.50 -14.03
N THR A 443 14.07 -6.61 -15.08
CA THR A 443 15.30 -7.44 -15.11
C THR A 443 16.48 -6.59 -15.56
N ALA A 444 17.59 -6.63 -14.81
CA ALA A 444 18.84 -5.96 -15.08
C ALA A 444 19.91 -6.97 -15.48
N SER A 445 20.71 -6.63 -16.49
CA SER A 445 21.67 -7.57 -17.08
C SER A 445 23.06 -6.96 -17.28
N GLU A 446 24.02 -7.87 -17.43
CA GLU A 446 25.38 -7.60 -17.91
C GLU A 446 25.40 -6.85 -19.25
N ASP A 447 24.37 -6.99 -20.07
CA ASP A 447 24.28 -6.29 -21.36
C ASP A 447 24.05 -4.77 -21.24
N GLY A 448 23.98 -4.24 -20.02
CA GLY A 448 23.77 -2.82 -19.72
C GLY A 448 22.35 -2.33 -19.96
N THR A 449 21.41 -3.26 -20.14
CA THR A 449 20.00 -2.94 -20.33
C THR A 449 19.16 -3.38 -19.15
N VAL A 450 18.08 -2.64 -18.93
CA VAL A 450 16.98 -3.07 -18.06
C VAL A 450 15.76 -3.35 -18.90
N ARG A 451 15.15 -4.51 -18.73
CA ARG A 451 13.93 -4.92 -19.46
C ARG A 451 12.75 -4.97 -18.50
N LEU A 452 11.59 -4.57 -19.01
CA LEU A 452 10.33 -4.61 -18.28
C LEU A 452 9.43 -5.68 -18.89
N TRP A 453 8.76 -6.45 -18.05
CA TRP A 453 7.92 -7.57 -18.44
C TRP A 453 6.57 -7.47 -17.76
N ASN A 454 5.52 -7.88 -18.46
CA ASN A 454 4.21 -8.05 -17.88
C ASN A 454 4.13 -9.45 -17.24
N PRO A 455 4.05 -9.56 -15.90
CA PRO A 455 4.13 -10.85 -15.22
C PRO A 455 2.93 -11.77 -15.49
N ALA A 456 1.77 -11.21 -15.87
CA ALA A 456 0.59 -12.01 -16.20
C ALA A 456 0.69 -12.68 -17.58
N THR A 457 1.46 -12.10 -18.50
CA THR A 457 1.54 -12.56 -19.91
C THR A 457 2.92 -13.08 -20.31
N GLY A 458 3.96 -12.75 -19.54
CA GLY A 458 5.36 -12.98 -19.88
C GLY A 458 5.85 -12.16 -21.08
N GLN A 459 5.08 -11.18 -21.54
CA GLN A 459 5.46 -10.36 -22.71
C GLN A 459 6.34 -9.18 -22.29
N PRO A 460 7.36 -8.82 -23.09
CA PRO A 460 8.15 -7.62 -22.87
C PRO A 460 7.30 -6.36 -23.05
N VAL A 461 7.46 -5.40 -22.15
CA VAL A 461 6.78 -4.11 -22.18
C VAL A 461 7.68 -3.09 -22.87
N GLY A 462 7.62 -3.12 -24.20
CA GLY A 462 8.35 -2.21 -25.06
C GLY A 462 9.86 -2.51 -25.16
N ASP A 463 10.60 -1.56 -25.73
CA ASP A 463 12.05 -1.62 -25.88
C ASP A 463 12.80 -1.55 -24.54
N PRO A 464 13.99 -2.17 -24.43
CA PRO A 464 14.82 -2.12 -23.23
C PRO A 464 15.19 -0.68 -22.84
N LEU A 465 15.31 -0.44 -21.53
CA LEU A 465 15.87 0.77 -20.98
C LEU A 465 17.39 0.72 -21.16
N VAL A 466 17.91 1.63 -21.99
CA VAL A 466 19.33 1.70 -22.34
C VAL A 466 19.91 2.99 -21.79
N GLY A 467 21.05 2.88 -21.12
CA GLY A 467 21.77 4.04 -20.61
C GLY A 467 23.11 3.70 -19.98
N HIS A 468 23.14 2.64 -19.17
CA HIS A 468 24.36 2.23 -18.48
C HIS A 468 25.45 1.81 -19.46
N GLN A 469 26.71 2.16 -19.15
CA GLN A 469 27.90 1.76 -19.91
C GLN A 469 28.60 0.57 -19.23
N GLY A 470 27.95 -0.60 -19.25
CA GLY A 470 28.44 -1.80 -18.57
C GLY A 470 27.32 -2.48 -17.80
N ARG A 471 27.69 -3.39 -16.89
CA ARG A 471 26.75 -4.18 -16.09
C ARG A 471 25.82 -3.32 -15.26
N VAL A 472 24.57 -3.73 -15.11
CA VAL A 472 23.65 -3.18 -14.12
C VAL A 472 23.64 -4.13 -12.92
N PHE A 473 24.18 -3.68 -11.80
CA PHE A 473 24.42 -4.51 -10.61
C PHE A 473 23.23 -4.59 -9.67
N SER A 474 22.46 -3.50 -9.53
CA SER A 474 21.38 -3.42 -8.55
C SER A 474 20.23 -2.55 -9.05
N MET A 475 19.05 -2.84 -8.55
CA MET A 475 17.78 -2.22 -8.91
C MET A 475 16.90 -2.07 -7.67
N VAL A 476 16.16 -0.96 -7.58
CA VAL A 476 15.13 -0.80 -6.55
C VAL A 476 13.92 -0.01 -7.09
N SER A 477 12.72 -0.50 -6.80
CA SER A 477 11.45 0.12 -7.12
C SER A 477 11.03 1.00 -5.96
N SER A 478 10.72 2.26 -6.28
CA SER A 478 10.16 3.16 -5.30
C SER A 478 8.67 2.90 -5.09
N PRO A 479 8.14 3.01 -3.85
CA PRO A 479 6.70 2.97 -3.58
C PRO A 479 5.87 4.02 -4.36
N ASP A 480 6.50 5.06 -4.90
CA ASP A 480 5.86 6.10 -5.72
C ASP A 480 6.00 5.89 -7.23
N GLY A 481 6.56 4.76 -7.67
CA GLY A 481 6.47 4.26 -9.04
C GLY A 481 7.61 4.65 -9.98
N PHE A 482 8.76 5.11 -9.48
CA PHE A 482 10.00 5.14 -10.28
C PHE A 482 10.88 3.93 -10.00
N LEU A 483 11.73 3.58 -10.96
CA LEU A 483 12.73 2.52 -10.85
C LEU A 483 14.13 3.14 -10.80
N ALA A 484 14.94 2.79 -9.80
CA ALA A 484 16.34 3.20 -9.72
C ALA A 484 17.25 2.03 -10.09
N THR A 485 18.32 2.29 -10.85
CA THR A 485 19.28 1.29 -11.30
C THR A 485 20.70 1.79 -11.09
N ALA A 486 21.58 0.91 -10.62
CA ALA A 486 23.00 1.19 -10.41
C ALA A 486 23.85 0.24 -11.24
N GLY A 487 24.99 0.71 -11.74
CA GLY A 487 25.83 -0.09 -12.63
C GLY A 487 27.32 0.19 -12.55
N GLU A 488 28.04 -0.58 -13.34
CA GLU A 488 29.50 -0.57 -13.53
C GLU A 488 30.04 0.79 -13.99
N ASP A 489 29.19 1.60 -14.64
CA ASP A 489 29.54 2.95 -15.03
C ASP A 489 29.61 3.94 -13.85
N GLY A 490 29.39 3.48 -12.61
CA GLY A 490 29.41 4.28 -11.40
C GLY A 490 28.23 5.25 -11.28
N THR A 491 27.22 5.09 -12.13
CA THR A 491 26.05 5.95 -12.16
C THR A 491 24.85 5.30 -11.52
N VAL A 492 24.01 6.10 -10.88
CA VAL A 492 22.64 5.71 -10.52
C VAL A 492 21.69 6.41 -11.49
N ARG A 493 20.81 5.65 -12.12
CA ARG A 493 19.83 6.15 -13.08
C ARG A 493 18.43 5.93 -12.54
N LEU A 494 17.57 6.90 -12.80
CA LEU A 494 16.16 6.84 -12.45
C LEU A 494 15.36 6.68 -13.73
N TRP A 495 14.35 5.83 -13.71
CA TRP A 495 13.51 5.52 -14.85
C TRP A 495 12.05 5.62 -14.45
N ASN A 496 11.22 6.08 -15.37
CA ASN A 496 9.80 5.89 -15.28
C ASN A 496 9.46 4.58 -16.00
N PRO A 497 9.03 3.52 -15.29
CA PRO A 497 8.79 2.22 -15.91
C PRO A 497 7.63 2.24 -16.91
N PHE A 498 6.68 3.17 -16.77
CA PHE A 498 5.52 3.26 -17.65
C PHE A 498 5.80 4.06 -18.94
N THR A 499 6.57 5.15 -18.85
CA THR A 499 6.98 5.92 -20.05
C THR A 499 8.24 5.37 -20.69
N ARG A 500 9.05 4.62 -19.94
CA ARG A 500 10.37 4.10 -20.32
C ARG A 500 11.40 5.19 -20.60
N GLU A 501 11.18 6.39 -20.05
CA GLU A 501 12.09 7.52 -20.17
C GLU A 501 12.95 7.66 -18.90
N PRO A 502 14.22 8.08 -19.03
CA PRO A 502 15.05 8.43 -17.88
C PRO A 502 14.49 9.66 -17.17
N ILE A 503 14.54 9.65 -15.84
CA ILE A 503 14.11 10.75 -14.99
C ILE A 503 15.34 11.56 -14.57
N GLY A 504 15.57 12.69 -15.24
CA GLY A 504 16.73 13.53 -14.95
C GLY A 504 18.02 13.02 -15.59
N GLU A 505 19.12 13.70 -15.26
CA GLU A 505 20.46 13.25 -15.63
C GLU A 505 20.90 12.08 -14.74
N PRO A 506 21.79 11.18 -15.22
CA PRO A 506 22.42 10.17 -14.38
C PRO A 506 23.03 10.81 -13.13
N LEU A 507 22.79 10.21 -11.97
CA LEU A 507 23.35 10.63 -10.70
C LEU A 507 24.78 10.12 -10.65
N ILE A 508 25.72 11.06 -10.66
CA ILE A 508 27.15 10.79 -10.67
C ILE A 508 27.68 11.18 -9.29
N GLY A 509 28.46 10.29 -8.68
CA GLY A 509 29.10 10.54 -7.39
C GLY A 509 30.12 9.49 -7.01
N HIS A 510 29.89 8.21 -7.35
CA HIS A 510 30.82 7.14 -7.07
C HIS A 510 32.09 7.24 -7.94
N GLN A 511 33.26 7.04 -7.34
CA GLN A 511 34.56 6.92 -8.00
C GLN A 511 34.89 5.44 -8.27
N GLY A 512 34.04 4.76 -9.04
CA GLY A 512 34.14 3.33 -9.29
C GLY A 512 32.76 2.73 -9.55
N GLU A 513 32.64 1.42 -9.45
CA GLU A 513 31.37 0.71 -9.67
C GLU A 513 30.34 1.03 -8.56
N ALA A 514 29.07 1.14 -8.93
CA ALA A 514 27.96 1.29 -7.98
C ALA A 514 27.30 -0.09 -7.76
N TYR A 515 27.49 -0.66 -6.57
CA TYR A 515 27.16 -2.06 -6.29
C TYR A 515 25.73 -2.30 -5.84
N CYS A 516 25.22 -1.50 -4.89
CA CYS A 516 23.93 -1.77 -4.25
C CYS A 516 23.07 -0.50 -4.17
N LEU A 517 21.76 -0.68 -4.35
CA LEU A 517 20.74 0.32 -4.08
C LEU A 517 19.83 -0.13 -2.94
N ALA A 518 19.46 0.82 -2.08
CA ALA A 518 18.46 0.59 -1.05
C ALA A 518 17.50 1.77 -0.98
N ILE A 519 16.23 1.50 -0.73
CA ILE A 519 15.21 2.53 -0.51
C ILE A 519 14.56 2.37 0.87
N SER A 520 14.33 3.49 1.56
CA SER A 520 13.62 3.47 2.83
C SER A 520 12.15 3.08 2.67
N SER A 521 11.55 2.49 3.70
CA SER A 521 10.15 2.00 3.68
C SER A 521 9.09 3.06 3.36
N GLY A 522 9.41 4.35 3.50
CA GLY A 522 8.53 5.46 3.10
C GLY A 522 8.82 6.05 1.71
N GLY A 523 9.85 5.57 1.01
CA GLY A 523 10.36 6.17 -0.24
C GLY A 523 10.97 7.56 -0.04
N SER A 524 11.35 7.93 1.19
CA SER A 524 11.87 9.27 1.51
C SER A 524 13.36 9.42 1.18
N PHE A 525 14.08 8.31 1.17
CA PHE A 525 15.51 8.23 0.96
C PHE A 525 15.84 7.07 0.02
N LEU A 526 16.75 7.33 -0.91
CA LEU A 526 17.45 6.35 -1.72
C LEU A 526 18.93 6.37 -1.34
N ALA A 527 19.54 5.22 -1.10
CA ALA A 527 20.97 5.08 -0.86
C ALA A 527 21.61 4.27 -1.98
N SER A 528 22.81 4.66 -2.42
CA SER A 528 23.65 3.85 -3.29
C SER A 528 25.02 3.64 -2.66
N SER A 529 25.55 2.43 -2.75
CA SER A 529 26.91 2.11 -2.30
C SER A 529 27.82 1.79 -3.48
N GLY A 530 29.12 2.02 -3.30
CA GLY A 530 30.09 1.80 -4.37
C GLY A 530 31.45 1.27 -3.94
N GLU A 531 32.26 0.96 -4.95
CA GLU A 531 33.64 0.47 -4.83
C GLU A 531 34.55 1.45 -4.09
N ASP A 532 34.25 2.74 -4.18
CA ASP A 532 34.99 3.84 -3.58
C ASP A 532 34.85 3.96 -2.06
N GLY A 533 34.12 3.05 -1.42
CA GLY A 533 33.87 3.06 0.02
C GLY A 533 32.92 4.16 0.46
N THR A 534 32.13 4.72 -0.46
CA THR A 534 31.13 5.74 -0.14
C THR A 534 29.72 5.22 -0.24
N VAL A 535 28.83 5.78 0.58
CA VAL A 535 27.39 5.65 0.42
C VAL A 535 26.83 7.02 0.06
N LEU A 536 26.18 7.13 -1.10
CA LEU A 536 25.49 8.35 -1.51
C LEU A 536 24.04 8.25 -1.05
N LEU A 537 23.65 9.16 -0.16
CA LEU A 537 22.30 9.26 0.36
C LEU A 537 21.56 10.40 -0.33
N TYR A 538 20.49 10.05 -1.01
CA TYR A 538 19.62 10.97 -1.73
C TYR A 538 18.32 11.17 -0.94
N GLU A 539 18.07 12.40 -0.51
CA GLU A 539 16.77 12.76 0.06
C GLU A 539 15.79 13.05 -1.08
N ARG A 540 14.55 12.56 -0.96
CA ARG A 540 13.51 12.90 -1.93
C ARG A 540 13.10 14.35 -1.77
N ARG A 541 13.28 15.17 -2.82
CA ARG A 541 12.76 16.55 -2.83
C ARG A 541 11.24 16.51 -2.82
N ALA A 542 10.63 17.12 -1.80
CA ALA A 542 9.19 17.37 -1.77
C ALA A 542 8.82 18.46 -2.81
N PHE A 543 8.79 18.11 -4.10
CA PHE A 543 8.22 18.93 -5.18
C PHE A 543 7.38 18.06 -6.13
N PRO A 544 6.28 18.61 -6.68
CA PRO A 544 5.39 17.87 -7.57
C PRO A 544 6.13 17.56 -8.88
N VAL A 545 6.34 16.27 -9.15
CA VAL A 545 7.02 15.79 -10.35
C VAL A 545 6.29 16.33 -11.59
N ARG A 546 7.05 17.03 -12.44
CA ARG A 546 6.65 17.46 -13.78
C ARG A 546 7.26 16.49 -14.81
N PRO A 547 6.48 15.73 -15.60
CA PRO A 547 7.00 14.98 -16.75
C PRO A 547 6.83 15.79 -18.06
N VAL A 548 7.90 15.95 -18.86
CA VAL A 548 7.92 16.55 -20.23
C VAL A 548 8.89 15.69 -21.05
N ASP A 549 8.61 15.18 -22.26
CA ASP A 549 8.47 15.97 -23.49
C ASP A 549 7.68 15.22 -24.62
N SER A 550 6.48 15.70 -24.91
CA SER A 550 5.78 15.47 -26.18
C SER A 550 5.01 16.74 -26.52
N LEU A 551 4.83 17.08 -27.79
CA LEU A 551 4.17 18.33 -28.18
C LEU A 551 2.70 18.41 -27.67
N ALA A 552 2.09 17.25 -27.41
CA ALA A 552 0.82 17.14 -26.68
C ALA A 552 0.99 17.48 -25.18
N VAL A 553 2.10 17.03 -24.57
CA VAL A 553 2.51 17.36 -23.20
C VAL A 553 2.84 18.84 -23.03
N LYS A 554 3.33 19.56 -24.05
CA LYS A 554 3.52 21.03 -23.96
C LYS A 554 2.20 21.80 -23.92
N ALA A 555 1.16 21.33 -24.60
CA ALA A 555 -0.19 21.89 -24.45
C ALA A 555 -0.78 21.56 -23.07
N VAL A 556 -0.54 20.33 -22.58
CA VAL A 556 -0.94 19.83 -21.26
C VAL A 556 -0.22 20.58 -20.12
N MET A 557 1.08 20.88 -20.27
CA MET A 557 1.91 21.53 -19.25
C MET A 557 1.73 23.04 -19.21
N ARG A 558 1.46 23.67 -20.35
CA ARG A 558 1.06 25.09 -20.37
C ARG A 558 -0.30 25.27 -19.69
N ALA A 559 -1.22 24.30 -19.84
CA ALA A 559 -2.49 24.26 -19.12
C ALA A 559 -2.34 23.86 -17.64
N ALA A 560 -1.37 23.00 -17.29
CA ALA A 560 -1.06 22.64 -15.89
C ALA A 560 -0.40 23.79 -15.12
N GLN A 561 0.35 24.66 -15.80
CA GLN A 561 0.93 25.88 -15.21
C GLN A 561 -0.15 26.93 -14.87
N GLU A 562 -1.38 26.75 -15.38
CA GLU A 562 -2.57 27.54 -15.08
C GLU A 562 -3.48 26.91 -14.00
N GLY A 563 -3.12 25.73 -13.45
CA GLY A 563 -3.76 25.15 -12.26
C GLY A 563 -5.07 24.40 -12.50
N SER A 564 -5.15 23.57 -13.55
CA SER A 564 -6.32 22.73 -13.81
C SER A 564 -6.03 21.23 -13.65
N MET A 565 -6.84 20.55 -12.81
CA MET A 565 -6.89 19.09 -12.67
C MET A 565 -7.43 18.47 -13.97
N MET A 566 -6.74 17.48 -14.54
CA MET A 566 -7.13 16.93 -15.85
C MET A 566 -8.10 15.76 -15.77
N ALA A 567 -9.07 15.79 -16.68
CA ALA A 567 -9.70 14.60 -17.23
C ALA A 567 -8.72 13.94 -18.21
N LEU A 568 -8.51 12.64 -18.07
CA LEU A 568 -7.91 11.80 -19.09
C LEU A 568 -8.76 11.84 -20.38
N PRO A 569 -8.18 11.54 -21.57
CA PRO A 569 -8.92 11.44 -22.82
C PRO A 569 -10.22 10.64 -22.63
N PRO A 570 -11.39 11.20 -22.95
CA PRO A 570 -12.65 10.56 -22.64
C PRO A 570 -12.81 9.27 -23.45
N LEU A 571 -13.13 8.16 -22.76
CA LEU A 571 -13.58 6.96 -23.45
C LEU A 571 -14.94 7.29 -24.07
N ARG A 572 -15.10 7.01 -25.37
CA ARG A 572 -16.35 7.29 -26.07
C ARG A 572 -17.23 6.05 -26.06
N SER A 573 -18.44 6.23 -25.54
CA SER A 573 -19.52 5.26 -25.71
C SER A 573 -20.39 5.66 -26.90
N THR A 574 -21.05 4.69 -27.54
CA THR A 574 -22.01 4.91 -28.63
C THR A 574 -23.34 5.54 -28.16
N GLY A 575 -23.54 5.73 -26.86
CA GLY A 575 -24.76 6.27 -26.25
C GLY A 575 -24.52 6.84 -24.85
N GLN A 576 -25.56 7.35 -24.19
CA GLN A 576 -25.44 7.89 -22.83
C GLN A 576 -24.97 6.81 -21.86
N VAL A 577 -24.16 7.21 -20.87
CA VAL A 577 -23.65 6.29 -19.84
C VAL A 577 -24.25 6.73 -18.52
N HIS A 578 -24.99 5.84 -17.87
CA HIS A 578 -25.79 6.17 -16.68
C HIS A 578 -25.15 5.72 -15.37
N ALA A 579 -24.29 4.70 -15.40
CA ALA A 579 -23.61 4.23 -14.20
C ALA A 579 -22.18 3.75 -14.46
N VAL A 580 -21.34 3.82 -13.43
CA VAL A 580 -19.94 3.42 -13.45
C VAL A 580 -19.51 2.83 -12.10
N ALA A 581 -18.71 1.76 -12.11
CA ALA A 581 -18.15 1.18 -10.90
C ALA A 581 -16.80 0.53 -11.17
N PHE A 582 -15.88 0.64 -10.22
CA PHE A 582 -14.66 -0.14 -10.20
C PHE A 582 -14.92 -1.51 -9.54
N SER A 583 -14.20 -2.54 -9.99
CA SER A 583 -14.07 -3.78 -9.25
C SER A 583 -13.35 -3.54 -7.92
N PRO A 584 -13.55 -4.39 -6.88
CA PRO A 584 -12.94 -4.19 -5.56
C PRO A 584 -11.41 -4.18 -5.55
N ASP A 585 -10.78 -4.83 -6.53
CA ASP A 585 -9.34 -4.84 -6.76
C ASP A 585 -8.86 -3.70 -7.67
N GLY A 586 -9.78 -2.90 -8.24
CA GLY A 586 -9.48 -1.78 -9.13
C GLY A 586 -9.06 -2.17 -10.55
N SER A 587 -8.99 -3.47 -10.87
CA SER A 587 -8.48 -3.98 -12.16
C SER A 587 -9.45 -3.77 -13.32
N ILE A 588 -10.75 -3.64 -13.03
CA ILE A 588 -11.81 -3.50 -14.04
C ILE A 588 -12.69 -2.29 -13.70
N LEU A 589 -12.99 -1.47 -14.70
CA LEU A 589 -14.02 -0.44 -14.67
C LEU A 589 -15.23 -0.91 -15.48
N ALA A 590 -16.40 -0.99 -14.87
CA ALA A 590 -17.65 -1.31 -15.55
C ALA A 590 -18.48 -0.05 -15.82
N THR A 591 -19.12 0.03 -16.99
CA THR A 591 -19.98 1.15 -17.39
C THR A 591 -21.32 0.65 -17.95
N ALA A 592 -22.42 1.30 -17.58
CA ALA A 592 -23.78 0.99 -18.02
C ALA A 592 -24.27 1.97 -19.09
N GLY A 593 -24.70 1.45 -20.24
CA GLY A 593 -25.12 2.24 -21.39
C GLY A 593 -26.64 2.32 -21.62
N GLN A 594 -27.06 3.39 -22.28
CA GLN A 594 -28.41 3.56 -22.84
C GLN A 594 -28.74 2.53 -23.93
N ASP A 595 -27.72 1.95 -24.57
CA ASP A 595 -27.88 0.91 -25.58
C ASP A 595 -28.28 -0.47 -25.01
N GLY A 596 -28.50 -0.55 -23.70
CA GLY A 596 -28.86 -1.78 -22.99
C GLY A 596 -27.68 -2.73 -22.75
N THR A 597 -26.46 -2.24 -22.93
CA THR A 597 -25.24 -3.01 -22.69
C THR A 597 -24.48 -2.47 -21.48
N ALA A 598 -23.80 -3.38 -20.78
CA ALA A 598 -22.72 -3.02 -19.88
C ALA A 598 -21.38 -3.31 -20.56
N ARG A 599 -20.37 -2.48 -20.31
CA ARG A 599 -19.03 -2.64 -20.87
C ARG A 599 -18.00 -2.66 -19.76
N LEU A 600 -16.97 -3.47 -19.95
CA LEU A 600 -15.83 -3.58 -19.05
C LEU A 600 -14.63 -2.91 -19.70
N TRP A 601 -13.85 -2.20 -18.91
CA TRP A 601 -12.67 -1.46 -19.33
C TRP A 601 -11.53 -1.76 -18.39
N ASP A 602 -10.34 -1.80 -18.94
CA ASP A 602 -9.12 -1.78 -18.14
C ASP A 602 -8.78 -0.30 -17.89
N PRO A 603 -8.80 0.16 -16.63
CA PRO A 603 -8.54 1.57 -16.30
C PRO A 603 -7.09 2.01 -16.55
N ALA A 604 -6.13 1.07 -16.53
CA ALA A 604 -4.72 1.35 -16.79
C ALA A 604 -4.46 1.50 -18.30
N THR A 605 -4.89 0.52 -19.10
CA THR A 605 -4.67 0.55 -20.56
C THR A 605 -5.71 1.38 -21.32
N ARG A 606 -6.84 1.68 -20.68
CA ARG A 606 -8.00 2.39 -21.26
C ARG A 606 -8.62 1.67 -22.45
N GLN A 607 -8.46 0.36 -22.51
CA GLN A 607 -9.04 -0.49 -23.55
C GLN A 607 -10.26 -1.24 -23.02
N PRO A 608 -11.25 -1.55 -23.89
CA PRO A 608 -12.36 -2.40 -23.51
C PRO A 608 -11.87 -3.84 -23.24
N VAL A 609 -12.30 -4.42 -22.13
CA VAL A 609 -12.03 -5.82 -21.76
C VAL A 609 -13.05 -6.70 -22.47
N GLY A 610 -12.77 -6.96 -23.75
CA GLY A 610 -13.62 -7.77 -24.62
C GLY A 610 -14.90 -7.07 -25.10
N GLY A 611 -15.86 -7.86 -25.56
CA GLY A 611 -17.14 -7.35 -26.09
C GLY A 611 -18.14 -6.91 -25.02
N PRO A 612 -19.17 -6.13 -25.39
CA PRO A 612 -20.21 -5.68 -24.48
C PRO A 612 -21.01 -6.85 -23.88
N LEU A 613 -21.46 -6.68 -22.64
CA LEU A 613 -22.39 -7.57 -21.95
C LEU A 613 -23.81 -7.27 -22.45
N VAL A 614 -24.32 -8.12 -23.34
CA VAL A 614 -25.61 -7.94 -24.01
C VAL A 614 -26.68 -8.79 -23.34
N GLY A 615 -27.77 -8.16 -22.89
CA GLY A 615 -28.91 -8.90 -22.34
C GLY A 615 -30.13 -8.05 -22.00
N HIS A 616 -29.97 -6.81 -21.56
CA HIS A 616 -31.11 -5.96 -21.20
C HIS A 616 -31.90 -5.47 -22.43
N GLN A 617 -33.21 -5.33 -22.27
CA GLN A 617 -34.13 -4.81 -23.29
C GLN A 617 -34.46 -3.34 -23.04
N GLY A 618 -33.43 -2.50 -23.01
CA GLY A 618 -33.53 -1.06 -22.70
C GLY A 618 -32.35 -0.58 -21.86
N THR A 619 -32.36 0.70 -21.49
CA THR A 619 -31.27 1.35 -20.76
C THR A 619 -30.84 0.60 -19.50
N VAL A 620 -29.53 0.45 -19.29
CA VAL A 620 -29.00 -0.01 -18.00
C VAL A 620 -28.77 1.21 -17.11
N HIS A 621 -29.47 1.29 -15.98
CA HIS A 621 -29.49 2.47 -15.12
C HIS A 621 -28.48 2.41 -13.97
N ALA A 622 -28.20 1.20 -13.45
CA ALA A 622 -27.25 1.01 -12.35
C ALA A 622 -26.44 -0.28 -12.54
N LEU A 623 -25.24 -0.28 -11.96
CA LEU A 623 -24.39 -1.47 -11.86
C LEU A 623 -23.59 -1.45 -10.56
N ALA A 624 -23.17 -2.61 -10.08
CA ALA A 624 -22.28 -2.75 -8.94
C ALA A 624 -21.59 -4.10 -8.97
N PHE A 625 -20.34 -4.13 -8.51
CA PHE A 625 -19.63 -5.37 -8.23
C PHE A 625 -20.02 -5.89 -6.84
N SER A 626 -20.02 -7.22 -6.69
CA SER A 626 -20.01 -7.85 -5.37
C SER A 626 -18.70 -7.52 -4.65
N PRO A 627 -18.66 -7.54 -3.30
CA PRO A 627 -17.46 -7.19 -2.53
C PRO A 627 -16.24 -8.07 -2.81
N ASP A 628 -16.46 -9.30 -3.27
CA ASP A 628 -15.42 -10.25 -3.70
C ASP A 628 -15.01 -10.08 -5.18
N GLY A 629 -15.68 -9.20 -5.93
CA GLY A 629 -15.45 -8.97 -7.36
C GLY A 629 -15.95 -10.10 -8.28
N GLY A 630 -16.50 -11.19 -7.73
CA GLY A 630 -16.89 -12.37 -8.49
C GLY A 630 -18.16 -12.20 -9.33
N ILE A 631 -19.00 -11.22 -8.99
CA ILE A 631 -20.28 -10.95 -9.65
C ILE A 631 -20.38 -9.46 -9.97
N LEU A 632 -20.79 -9.13 -11.21
CA LEU A 632 -21.28 -7.81 -11.60
C LEU A 632 -22.79 -7.88 -11.76
N ALA A 633 -23.53 -7.06 -11.02
CA ALA A 633 -24.97 -6.91 -11.17
C ALA A 633 -25.28 -5.68 -12.04
N THR A 634 -26.24 -5.82 -12.96
CA THR A 634 -26.74 -4.72 -13.82
C THR A 634 -28.25 -4.61 -13.71
N ALA A 635 -28.77 -3.39 -13.51
CA ALA A 635 -30.20 -3.08 -13.40
C ALA A 635 -30.69 -2.35 -14.65
N GLY A 636 -31.78 -2.86 -15.24
CA GLY A 636 -32.29 -2.38 -16.52
C GLY A 636 -33.66 -1.71 -16.47
N GLN A 637 -33.95 -0.95 -17.52
CA GLN A 637 -35.27 -0.40 -17.83
C GLN A 637 -36.34 -1.49 -18.03
N ASP A 638 -35.91 -2.69 -18.43
CA ASP A 638 -36.74 -3.89 -18.61
C ASP A 638 -37.29 -4.50 -17.30
N GLY A 639 -37.00 -3.88 -16.15
CA GLY A 639 -37.47 -4.34 -14.84
C GLY A 639 -36.72 -5.56 -14.30
N THR A 640 -35.62 -5.94 -14.95
CA THR A 640 -34.80 -7.08 -14.53
C THR A 640 -33.47 -6.62 -13.95
N VAL A 641 -32.91 -7.47 -13.09
CA VAL A 641 -31.51 -7.37 -12.69
C VAL A 641 -30.77 -8.59 -13.22
N ARG A 642 -29.66 -8.39 -13.92
CA ARG A 642 -28.84 -9.46 -14.49
C ARG A 642 -27.53 -9.56 -13.72
N LEU A 643 -27.06 -10.79 -13.53
CA LEU A 643 -25.80 -11.08 -12.87
C LEU A 643 -24.81 -11.62 -13.90
N TRP A 644 -23.58 -11.15 -13.84
CA TRP A 644 -22.52 -11.48 -14.79
C TRP A 644 -21.28 -11.90 -14.02
N ASN A 645 -20.56 -12.88 -14.54
CA ASN A 645 -19.21 -13.17 -14.08
C ASN A 645 -18.25 -12.26 -14.88
N PRO A 646 -17.53 -11.32 -14.26
CA PRO A 646 -16.71 -10.36 -14.99
C PRO A 646 -15.50 -10.98 -15.69
N ALA A 647 -14.94 -12.07 -15.14
CA ALA A 647 -13.81 -12.77 -15.75
C ALA A 647 -14.21 -13.53 -17.03
N THR A 648 -15.32 -14.27 -16.98
CA THR A 648 -15.79 -15.07 -18.14
C THR A 648 -16.71 -14.29 -19.07
N ARG A 649 -17.26 -13.17 -18.59
CA ARG A 649 -18.27 -12.33 -19.26
C ARG A 649 -19.57 -13.07 -19.58
N GLN A 650 -19.85 -14.15 -18.84
CA GLN A 650 -21.06 -14.95 -18.98
C GLN A 650 -22.11 -14.58 -17.92
N PRO A 651 -23.42 -14.69 -18.23
CA PRO A 651 -24.46 -14.49 -17.24
C PRO A 651 -24.42 -15.58 -16.16
N VAL A 652 -24.61 -15.18 -14.91
CA VAL A 652 -24.68 -16.08 -13.74
C VAL A 652 -26.15 -16.36 -13.43
N GLY A 653 -26.66 -17.48 -13.94
CA GLY A 653 -28.06 -17.85 -13.80
C GLY A 653 -29.02 -17.02 -14.68
N GLY A 654 -30.31 -17.08 -14.36
CA GLY A 654 -31.35 -16.30 -15.04
C GLY A 654 -31.47 -14.87 -14.50
N PRO A 655 -32.14 -13.95 -15.24
CA PRO A 655 -32.43 -12.61 -14.74
C PRO A 655 -33.28 -12.67 -13.47
N LEU A 656 -32.97 -11.82 -12.50
CA LEU A 656 -33.77 -11.60 -11.31
C LEU A 656 -35.02 -10.80 -11.72
N VAL A 657 -36.16 -11.47 -11.75
CA VAL A 657 -37.46 -10.90 -12.15
C VAL A 657 -38.31 -10.68 -10.92
N GLY A 658 -38.84 -9.47 -10.79
CA GLY A 658 -39.77 -9.13 -9.71
C GLY A 658 -40.28 -7.71 -9.79
N HIS A 659 -39.43 -6.79 -10.26
CA HIS A 659 -39.85 -5.41 -10.44
C HIS A 659 -40.84 -5.27 -11.62
N GLN A 660 -41.88 -4.44 -11.46
CA GLN A 660 -42.89 -4.20 -12.52
C GLN A 660 -42.57 -2.96 -13.38
N GLY A 661 -41.53 -2.22 -13.01
CA GLY A 661 -41.03 -1.07 -13.73
C GLY A 661 -39.50 -1.04 -13.73
N THR A 662 -38.94 0.06 -14.21
CA THR A 662 -37.48 0.26 -14.29
C THR A 662 -36.81 0.13 -12.93
N VAL A 663 -35.67 -0.57 -12.89
CA VAL A 663 -34.82 -0.66 -11.70
C VAL A 663 -33.77 0.44 -11.79
N HIS A 664 -33.80 1.42 -10.87
CA HIS A 664 -32.93 2.60 -10.91
C HIS A 664 -31.65 2.46 -10.12
N ALA A 665 -31.67 1.68 -9.04
CA ALA A 665 -30.53 1.53 -8.16
C ALA A 665 -30.40 0.10 -7.66
N LEU A 666 -29.15 -0.29 -7.44
CA LEU A 666 -28.80 -1.56 -6.81
C LEU A 666 -27.57 -1.38 -5.93
N ALA A 667 -27.45 -2.20 -4.88
CA ALA A 667 -26.28 -2.21 -4.01
C ALA A 667 -26.14 -3.57 -3.32
N PHE A 668 -24.91 -4.08 -3.25
CA PHE A 668 -24.59 -5.26 -2.45
C PHE A 668 -24.42 -4.91 -0.98
N SER A 669 -24.79 -5.83 -0.10
CA SER A 669 -24.34 -5.81 1.29
C SER A 669 -22.82 -6.01 1.37
N PRO A 670 -22.13 -5.50 2.40
CA PRO A 670 -20.67 -5.59 2.51
C PRO A 670 -20.13 -7.03 2.56
N ASP A 671 -20.95 -7.99 2.98
CA ASP A 671 -20.64 -9.43 3.00
C ASP A 671 -21.01 -10.15 1.68
N GLY A 672 -21.61 -9.44 0.72
CA GLY A 672 -22.05 -9.97 -0.58
C GLY A 672 -23.27 -10.89 -0.52
N SER A 673 -23.86 -11.13 0.65
CA SER A 673 -24.94 -12.12 0.81
C SER A 673 -26.29 -11.63 0.27
N ILE A 674 -26.52 -10.31 0.30
CA ILE A 674 -27.77 -9.66 -0.09
C ILE A 674 -27.49 -8.63 -1.18
N LEU A 675 -28.35 -8.60 -2.20
CA LEU A 675 -28.44 -7.50 -3.17
C LEU A 675 -29.74 -6.75 -2.94
N ALA A 676 -29.67 -5.44 -2.73
CA ALA A 676 -30.85 -4.57 -2.67
C ALA A 676 -31.08 -3.92 -4.04
N THR A 677 -32.33 -3.84 -4.48
CA THR A 677 -32.74 -3.25 -5.77
C THR A 677 -33.94 -2.34 -5.57
N ALA A 678 -33.98 -1.22 -6.30
CA ALA A 678 -34.99 -0.18 -6.15
C ALA A 678 -35.69 0.12 -7.48
N GLY A 679 -37.02 0.13 -7.45
CA GLY A 679 -37.87 0.34 -8.63
C GLY A 679 -38.45 1.75 -8.78
N GLU A 680 -38.94 2.02 -10.00
CA GLU A 680 -39.69 3.23 -10.39
C GLU A 680 -41.18 2.96 -10.67
N GLY A 681 -41.97 4.03 -10.59
CA GLY A 681 -43.25 4.14 -11.28
C GLY A 681 -44.34 3.38 -10.55
N GLU A 682 -44.90 2.36 -11.21
CA GLU A 682 -45.90 1.47 -10.60
C GLU A 682 -45.28 0.56 -9.51
N ASP A 683 -43.95 0.47 -9.46
CA ASP A 683 -43.22 -0.34 -8.50
C ASP A 683 -42.25 0.49 -7.65
N VAL A 684 -42.81 1.30 -6.76
CA VAL A 684 -42.08 2.07 -5.74
C VAL A 684 -41.68 1.16 -4.56
N THR A 685 -41.00 0.06 -4.86
CA THR A 685 -40.55 -0.90 -3.85
C THR A 685 -39.04 -1.08 -3.86
N VAL A 686 -38.53 -1.45 -2.69
CA VAL A 686 -37.15 -1.93 -2.54
C VAL A 686 -37.21 -3.42 -2.29
N ARG A 687 -36.49 -4.20 -3.08
CA ARG A 687 -36.43 -5.66 -2.99
C ARG A 687 -35.04 -6.07 -2.54
N LEU A 688 -35.00 -7.12 -1.73
CA LEU A 688 -33.76 -7.75 -1.30
C LEU A 688 -33.68 -9.13 -1.95
N TRP A 689 -32.51 -9.51 -2.44
CA TRP A 689 -32.25 -10.78 -3.12
C TRP A 689 -31.13 -11.49 -2.42
N HIS A 690 -31.30 -12.79 -2.18
CA HIS A 690 -30.27 -13.62 -1.57
C HIS A 690 -29.34 -14.15 -2.66
N MET A 691 -28.06 -13.78 -2.61
CA MET A 691 -27.13 -13.97 -3.73
C MET A 691 -26.62 -15.40 -3.88
N THR A 692 -26.73 -16.25 -2.86
CA THR A 692 -26.38 -17.68 -3.01
C THR A 692 -27.45 -18.49 -3.75
N ILE A 693 -28.73 -18.11 -3.60
CA ILE A 693 -29.88 -18.87 -4.12
C ILE A 693 -30.64 -18.12 -5.22
N HIS A 694 -30.29 -16.85 -5.47
CA HIS A 694 -30.89 -15.95 -6.48
C HIS A 694 -32.41 -15.77 -6.30
N GLN A 695 -32.87 -15.68 -5.05
CA GLN A 695 -34.30 -15.54 -4.72
C GLN A 695 -34.59 -14.30 -3.88
N PRO A 696 -35.81 -13.74 -3.98
CA PRO A 696 -36.21 -12.58 -3.19
C PRO A 696 -36.34 -12.93 -1.70
N VAL A 697 -35.82 -12.06 -0.83
CA VAL A 697 -35.89 -12.18 0.62
C VAL A 697 -37.21 -11.60 1.11
N GLY A 698 -38.25 -12.43 1.05
CA GLY A 698 -39.65 -12.16 1.41
C GLY A 698 -40.27 -10.93 0.73
N LYS A 699 -41.14 -10.20 1.45
CA LYS A 699 -42.01 -9.19 0.81
C LYS A 699 -41.24 -7.92 0.42
N PRO A 700 -41.57 -7.27 -0.71
CA PRO A 700 -41.00 -5.99 -1.09
C PRO A 700 -41.23 -4.93 0.00
N LEU A 701 -40.22 -4.09 0.21
CA LEU A 701 -40.26 -3.01 1.17
C LEU A 701 -40.97 -1.82 0.57
N VAL A 702 -41.99 -1.33 1.26
CA VAL A 702 -42.85 -0.22 0.85
C VAL A 702 -42.68 0.96 1.81
N GLY A 703 -42.71 2.17 1.29
CA GLY A 703 -42.67 3.37 2.13
C GLY A 703 -42.44 4.67 1.36
N HIS A 704 -41.66 4.65 0.29
CA HIS A 704 -41.44 5.85 -0.53
C HIS A 704 -42.70 6.22 -1.35
N GLN A 705 -42.89 7.52 -1.60
CA GLN A 705 -44.00 8.09 -2.38
C GLN A 705 -43.50 8.65 -3.73
N GLY A 706 -42.87 7.79 -4.52
CA GLY A 706 -42.25 8.12 -5.81
C GLY A 706 -40.94 7.37 -6.01
N THR A 707 -40.32 7.50 -7.19
CA THR A 707 -39.14 6.71 -7.59
C THR A 707 -38.06 6.68 -6.52
N VAL A 708 -37.51 5.48 -6.26
CA VAL A 708 -36.35 5.32 -5.37
C VAL A 708 -35.09 5.43 -6.23
N HIS A 709 -34.34 6.51 -6.06
CA HIS A 709 -33.23 6.88 -6.94
C HIS A 709 -31.90 6.23 -6.56
N ALA A 710 -31.67 5.94 -5.27
CA ALA A 710 -30.41 5.35 -4.81
C ALA A 710 -30.62 4.42 -3.61
N VAL A 711 -29.72 3.45 -3.49
CA VAL A 711 -29.64 2.50 -2.39
C VAL A 711 -28.18 2.34 -2.00
N ALA A 712 -27.87 2.40 -0.70
CA ALA A 712 -26.52 2.16 -0.20
C ALA A 712 -26.55 1.41 1.13
N PHE A 713 -25.65 0.46 1.31
CA PHE A 713 -25.45 -0.20 2.61
C PHE A 713 -24.46 0.56 3.48
N SER A 714 -24.64 0.49 4.80
CA SER A 714 -23.61 0.91 5.74
C SER A 714 -22.42 -0.06 5.68
N PRO A 715 -21.17 0.40 5.92
CA PRO A 715 -19.98 -0.47 5.86
C PRO A 715 -20.03 -1.67 6.81
N ASP A 716 -20.78 -1.55 7.92
CA ASP A 716 -21.00 -2.64 8.89
C ASP A 716 -22.15 -3.59 8.50
N GLY A 717 -22.88 -3.31 7.42
CA GLY A 717 -23.98 -4.12 6.91
C GLY A 717 -25.25 -4.11 7.77
N ASN A 718 -25.26 -3.37 8.89
CA ASN A 718 -26.38 -3.40 9.84
C ASN A 718 -27.59 -2.58 9.37
N VAL A 719 -27.37 -1.61 8.48
CA VAL A 719 -28.39 -0.71 7.97
C VAL A 719 -28.17 -0.49 6.48
N PHE A 720 -29.23 -0.24 5.73
CA PHE A 720 -29.11 0.35 4.40
C PHE A 720 -30.05 1.53 4.25
N ALA A 721 -29.65 2.49 3.43
CA ALA A 721 -30.38 3.71 3.16
C ALA A 721 -30.98 3.68 1.75
N THR A 722 -32.17 4.27 1.61
CA THR A 722 -32.86 4.43 0.32
C THR A 722 -33.27 5.88 0.13
N ALA A 723 -32.94 6.46 -1.02
CA ALA A 723 -33.24 7.85 -1.35
C ALA A 723 -34.43 7.94 -2.32
N GLY A 724 -35.43 8.75 -1.98
CA GLY A 724 -36.68 8.84 -2.73
C GLY A 724 -36.91 10.18 -3.43
N GLN A 725 -37.73 10.13 -4.48
CA GLN A 725 -38.30 11.30 -5.15
C GLN A 725 -39.17 12.15 -4.20
N ASP A 726 -39.71 11.54 -3.15
CA ASP A 726 -40.50 12.17 -2.08
C ASP A 726 -39.68 13.09 -1.15
N GLY A 727 -38.38 13.27 -1.42
CA GLY A 727 -37.49 14.12 -0.62
C GLY A 727 -37.05 13.49 0.70
N THR A 728 -37.30 12.19 0.87
CA THR A 728 -36.96 11.46 2.09
C THR A 728 -35.82 10.48 1.85
N VAL A 729 -35.03 10.26 2.90
CA VAL A 729 -34.10 9.12 2.96
C VAL A 729 -34.56 8.20 4.08
N ARG A 730 -34.80 6.93 3.76
CA ARG A 730 -35.26 5.92 4.73
C ARG A 730 -34.12 4.98 5.07
N LEU A 731 -34.01 4.66 6.36
CA LEU A 731 -33.07 3.68 6.88
C LEU A 731 -33.79 2.39 7.21
N TRP A 732 -33.22 1.26 6.79
CA TRP A 732 -33.81 -0.06 6.91
C TRP A 732 -32.82 -1.01 7.55
N ASN A 733 -33.31 -1.94 8.36
CA ASN A 733 -32.52 -3.07 8.80
C ASN A 733 -32.66 -4.21 7.77
N PRO A 734 -31.57 -4.72 7.18
CA PRO A 734 -31.63 -5.73 6.13
C PRO A 734 -32.13 -7.09 6.60
N ILE A 735 -31.95 -7.43 7.89
CA ILE A 735 -32.39 -8.71 8.46
C ILE A 735 -33.85 -8.65 8.87
N THR A 736 -34.23 -7.67 9.69
CA THR A 736 -35.60 -7.55 10.20
C THR A 736 -36.56 -7.00 9.16
N ARG A 737 -36.03 -6.31 8.13
CA ARG A 737 -36.79 -5.63 7.06
C ARG A 737 -37.73 -4.56 7.59
N GLN A 738 -37.39 -3.99 8.75
CA GLN A 738 -38.12 -2.89 9.36
C GLN A 738 -37.33 -1.59 9.20
N SER A 739 -38.04 -0.46 9.23
CA SER A 739 -37.39 0.85 9.24
C SER A 739 -36.59 1.02 10.53
N ALA A 740 -35.27 1.15 10.42
CA ALA A 740 -34.37 1.32 11.55
C ALA A 740 -34.34 2.79 11.94
N SER A 741 -35.08 3.17 12.99
CA SER A 741 -35.04 4.50 13.64
C SER A 741 -35.03 5.73 12.72
N GLY A 742 -36.21 6.10 12.22
CA GLY A 742 -36.50 7.44 11.69
C GLY A 742 -36.23 7.64 10.18
N THR A 743 -37.13 8.37 9.52
CA THR A 743 -36.93 8.87 8.15
C THR A 743 -36.13 10.17 8.23
N LEU A 744 -35.04 10.28 7.47
CA LEU A 744 -34.29 11.52 7.36
C LEU A 744 -35.07 12.47 6.44
N THR A 745 -35.69 13.47 7.05
CA THR A 745 -36.50 14.48 6.38
C THR A 745 -35.82 15.84 6.45
N GLY A 746 -35.94 16.63 5.39
CA GLY A 746 -35.52 18.03 5.42
C GLY A 746 -35.07 18.59 4.07
N HIS A 747 -34.82 17.74 3.07
CA HIS A 747 -34.58 18.18 1.70
C HIS A 747 -35.88 18.76 1.10
N PRO A 748 -35.83 19.93 0.43
CA PRO A 748 -37.01 20.58 -0.14
C PRO A 748 -37.51 19.93 -1.44
N GLY A 749 -36.71 19.04 -2.04
CA GLY A 749 -37.02 18.33 -3.28
C GLY A 749 -36.48 16.90 -3.28
N ARG A 750 -36.54 16.25 -4.45
CA ARG A 750 -36.09 14.85 -4.64
C ARG A 750 -34.65 14.63 -4.17
N VAL A 751 -34.39 13.51 -3.51
CA VAL A 751 -33.03 13.07 -3.17
C VAL A 751 -32.56 12.14 -4.28
N ARG A 752 -31.47 12.50 -4.95
CA ARG A 752 -30.94 11.76 -6.10
C ARG A 752 -30.01 10.64 -5.68
N ASP A 753 -29.23 10.86 -4.63
CA ASP A 753 -28.20 9.91 -4.23
C ASP A 753 -27.98 9.88 -2.71
N VAL A 754 -27.47 8.75 -2.21
CA VAL A 754 -27.13 8.51 -0.82
C VAL A 754 -25.87 7.65 -0.71
N ALA A 755 -24.91 8.05 0.11
CA ALA A 755 -23.72 7.25 0.40
C ALA A 755 -23.38 7.27 1.89
N PHE A 756 -22.89 6.14 2.40
CA PHE A 756 -22.31 6.06 3.73
C PHE A 756 -20.82 6.39 3.66
N SER A 757 -20.30 7.12 4.65
CA SER A 757 -18.86 7.27 4.82
C SER A 757 -18.23 5.92 5.20
N PRO A 758 -17.08 5.53 4.63
CA PRO A 758 -16.38 4.29 5.00
C PRO A 758 -16.08 4.15 6.50
N ASN A 759 -15.87 5.26 7.21
CA ASN A 759 -15.68 5.27 8.67
C ASN A 759 -16.99 5.22 9.49
N SER A 760 -18.14 4.96 8.86
CA SER A 760 -19.49 4.87 9.46
C SER A 760 -19.93 6.10 10.27
N ARG A 761 -19.29 7.26 10.07
CA ARG A 761 -19.56 8.48 10.84
C ARG A 761 -20.67 9.33 10.26
N PHE A 762 -20.84 9.31 8.94
CA PHE A 762 -21.77 10.18 8.22
C PHE A 762 -22.56 9.42 7.15
N VAL A 763 -23.78 9.88 6.91
CA VAL A 763 -24.54 9.58 5.70
C VAL A 763 -24.60 10.85 4.87
N ALA A 764 -24.13 10.82 3.63
CA ALA A 764 -24.25 11.93 2.70
C ALA A 764 -25.46 11.72 1.79
N THR A 765 -26.18 12.80 1.50
CA THR A 765 -27.39 12.77 0.67
C THR A 765 -27.39 13.97 -0.28
N ALA A 766 -27.67 13.75 -1.57
CA ALA A 766 -27.67 14.79 -2.60
C ALA A 766 -29.11 15.12 -3.04
N SER A 767 -29.42 16.41 -3.11
CA SER A 767 -30.70 16.93 -3.63
C SER A 767 -30.47 18.08 -4.63
N GLN A 768 -31.54 18.79 -4.99
CA GLN A 768 -31.57 19.79 -6.07
C GLN A 768 -30.64 20.99 -5.85
N ASP A 769 -30.32 21.34 -4.60
CA ASP A 769 -29.51 22.52 -4.27
C ASP A 769 -28.52 22.28 -3.12
N THR A 770 -28.63 21.13 -2.45
CA THR A 770 -27.95 20.86 -1.20
C THR A 770 -27.44 19.43 -1.12
N VAL A 771 -26.24 19.29 -0.56
CA VAL A 771 -25.73 18.02 -0.08
C VAL A 771 -25.77 18.05 1.44
N ARG A 772 -26.39 17.08 2.08
CA ARG A 772 -26.47 17.01 3.55
C ARG A 772 -25.66 15.85 4.08
N LEU A 773 -24.83 16.14 5.07
CA LEU A 773 -24.09 15.18 5.88
C LEU A 773 -24.84 14.96 7.20
N TRP A 774 -25.40 13.77 7.35
CA TRP A 774 -26.16 13.34 8.51
C TRP A 774 -25.25 12.62 9.49
N ASN A 775 -25.35 12.99 10.75
CA ASN A 775 -24.86 12.21 11.88
C ASN A 775 -26.08 11.94 12.78
N ARG A 776 -26.54 10.68 12.79
CA ARG A 776 -27.80 10.25 13.44
C ARG A 776 -29.00 11.10 12.97
N SER A 777 -29.63 11.87 13.86
CA SER A 777 -30.81 12.72 13.58
C SER A 777 -30.46 14.18 13.25
N THR A 778 -29.17 14.55 13.26
CA THR A 778 -28.71 15.91 12.93
C THR A 778 -28.05 15.95 11.57
N HIS A 779 -28.18 17.06 10.84
CA HIS A 779 -27.52 17.24 9.55
C HIS A 779 -26.78 18.57 9.45
N LEU A 780 -25.70 18.54 8.66
CA LEU A 780 -24.95 19.70 8.21
C LEU A 780 -25.13 19.83 6.69
N THR A 781 -25.44 21.03 6.23
CA THR A 781 -25.67 21.30 4.81
C THR A 781 -24.40 21.85 4.15
N LEU A 782 -24.02 21.23 3.03
CA LEU A 782 -23.06 21.72 2.06
C LEU A 782 -23.85 22.40 0.92
N ASN A 783 -23.62 23.69 0.72
CA ASN A 783 -24.25 24.43 -0.37
C ASN A 783 -23.40 24.31 -1.63
N VAL A 784 -23.89 23.55 -2.61
CA VAL A 784 -23.18 23.23 -3.86
C VAL A 784 -23.47 24.25 -4.97
N GLY A 785 -24.41 25.19 -4.74
CA GLY A 785 -24.85 26.20 -5.71
C GLY A 785 -26.30 25.95 -6.15
N GLN A 786 -26.82 26.75 -7.09
CA GLN A 786 -28.17 26.55 -7.67
C GLN A 786 -28.14 25.55 -8.83
N CYS A 787 -27.65 24.33 -8.59
CA CYS A 787 -27.60 23.27 -9.59
C CYS A 787 -27.91 21.92 -8.93
N GLN A 788 -28.66 21.06 -9.63
CA GLN A 788 -29.02 19.75 -9.11
C GLN A 788 -27.78 18.86 -8.98
N VAL A 789 -27.56 18.34 -7.79
CA VAL A 789 -26.53 17.33 -7.54
C VAL A 789 -27.15 15.96 -7.85
N LEU A 790 -26.55 15.27 -8.81
CA LEU A 790 -27.07 14.00 -9.34
C LEU A 790 -26.42 12.81 -8.65
N TRP A 791 -25.15 12.94 -8.25
CA TRP A 791 -24.37 11.87 -7.64
C TRP A 791 -23.42 12.39 -6.56
N LEU A 792 -23.11 11.55 -5.59
CA LEU A 792 -22.11 11.79 -4.56
C LEU A 792 -21.37 10.51 -4.16
N ALA A 793 -20.09 10.62 -3.79
CA ALA A 793 -19.40 9.56 -3.06
C ALA A 793 -18.32 10.08 -2.11
N PHE A 794 -18.02 9.28 -1.10
CA PHE A 794 -16.83 9.46 -0.28
C PHE A 794 -15.64 8.79 -0.94
N SER A 795 -14.45 9.36 -0.76
CA SER A 795 -13.20 8.63 -1.04
C SER A 795 -13.06 7.44 -0.07
N PRO A 796 -12.32 6.38 -0.45
CA PRO A 796 -12.15 5.19 0.40
C PRO A 796 -11.59 5.50 1.80
N ASP A 797 -10.71 6.48 1.90
CA ASP A 797 -10.12 6.97 3.15
C ASP A 797 -11.03 7.93 3.96
N SER A 798 -12.22 8.24 3.45
CA SER A 798 -13.16 9.23 3.99
C SER A 798 -12.61 10.66 4.09
N SER A 799 -11.51 10.99 3.41
CA SER A 799 -10.91 12.33 3.44
C SER A 799 -11.59 13.32 2.50
N LEU A 800 -12.33 12.84 1.50
CA LEU A 800 -12.99 13.64 0.47
C LEU A 800 -14.43 13.21 0.24
N ILE A 801 -15.22 14.17 -0.25
CA ILE A 801 -16.50 13.93 -0.89
C ILE A 801 -16.42 14.46 -2.32
N ALA A 802 -16.74 13.63 -3.30
CA ALA A 802 -17.00 14.09 -4.66
C ALA A 802 -18.51 14.28 -4.86
N THR A 803 -18.89 15.33 -5.57
CA THR A 803 -20.27 15.60 -5.96
C THR A 803 -20.32 15.92 -7.44
N ALA A 804 -21.21 15.26 -8.18
CA ALA A 804 -21.43 15.52 -9.59
C ALA A 804 -22.77 16.22 -9.80
N SER A 805 -22.82 17.16 -10.74
CA SER A 805 -23.95 18.08 -10.91
C SER A 805 -24.45 18.12 -12.35
N GLU A 806 -25.71 18.56 -12.52
CA GLU A 806 -26.39 18.70 -13.82
C GLU A 806 -25.68 19.71 -14.75
N ASP A 807 -24.92 20.63 -14.19
CA ASP A 807 -24.10 21.61 -14.91
C ASP A 807 -22.85 21.01 -15.59
N GLY A 808 -22.63 19.69 -15.47
CA GLY A 808 -21.49 19.00 -16.05
C GLY A 808 -20.21 19.14 -15.22
N VAL A 809 -20.32 19.64 -13.99
CA VAL A 809 -19.17 19.93 -13.13
C VAL A 809 -19.11 18.96 -11.96
N VAL A 810 -17.93 18.41 -11.72
CA VAL A 810 -17.64 17.58 -10.55
C VAL A 810 -16.85 18.40 -9.54
N ARG A 811 -17.28 18.39 -8.27
CA ARG A 811 -16.71 19.21 -7.19
C ARG A 811 -16.21 18.30 -6.08
N LEU A 812 -15.04 18.61 -5.54
CA LEU A 812 -14.44 17.90 -4.42
C LEU A 812 -14.57 18.73 -3.14
N TRP A 813 -14.84 18.09 -2.02
CA TRP A 813 -15.10 18.74 -0.74
C TRP A 813 -14.35 18.05 0.39
N ASP A 814 -13.88 18.85 1.34
CA ASP A 814 -13.39 18.36 2.63
C ASP A 814 -14.59 18.14 3.58
N PRO A 815 -14.86 16.90 4.03
CA PRO A 815 -15.98 16.61 4.94
C PRO A 815 -15.81 17.27 6.32
N GLY A 816 -14.58 17.52 6.77
CA GLY A 816 -14.28 18.16 8.05
C GLY A 816 -14.39 19.69 7.99
N THR A 817 -13.78 20.31 6.99
CA THR A 817 -13.76 21.79 6.86
C THR A 817 -14.92 22.36 6.07
N ARG A 818 -15.68 21.52 5.34
CA ARG A 818 -16.87 21.88 4.55
C ARG A 818 -16.58 22.89 3.44
N ARG A 819 -15.36 22.86 2.90
CA ARG A 819 -14.91 23.75 1.83
C ARG A 819 -14.63 22.95 0.57
N PRO A 820 -14.88 23.55 -0.61
CA PRO A 820 -14.46 22.96 -1.86
C PRO A 820 -12.93 22.90 -1.90
N ILE A 821 -12.40 21.80 -2.41
CA ILE A 821 -10.96 21.57 -2.57
C ILE A 821 -10.61 21.71 -4.05
N GLY A 822 -9.64 22.58 -4.34
CA GLY A 822 -9.19 22.82 -5.71
C GLY A 822 -10.22 23.55 -6.58
N GLN A 823 -9.95 23.59 -7.88
CA GLN A 823 -10.92 24.06 -8.88
C GLN A 823 -11.94 22.97 -9.19
N PRO A 824 -13.20 23.32 -9.54
CA PRO A 824 -14.16 22.34 -10.02
C PRO A 824 -13.63 21.59 -11.25
N LEU A 825 -13.83 20.27 -11.27
CA LEU A 825 -13.48 19.40 -12.39
C LEU A 825 -14.47 19.65 -13.52
N THR A 826 -14.01 20.38 -14.53
CA THR A 826 -14.78 20.75 -15.72
C THR A 826 -14.30 19.94 -16.91
N GLY A 827 -15.23 19.43 -17.69
CA GLY A 827 -14.89 18.60 -18.85
C GLY A 827 -16.11 17.96 -19.48
N HIS A 828 -17.06 17.51 -18.66
CA HIS A 828 -18.33 17.04 -19.20
C HIS A 828 -19.11 18.19 -19.83
N GLN A 829 -19.67 17.96 -21.02
CA GLN A 829 -20.43 18.98 -21.77
C GLN A 829 -21.93 19.00 -21.38
N LYS A 830 -22.36 18.00 -20.62
CA LYS A 830 -23.73 17.79 -20.15
C LYS A 830 -23.72 17.21 -18.74
N ALA A 831 -24.90 16.95 -18.20
CA ALA A 831 -25.10 16.36 -16.88
C ALA A 831 -24.24 15.10 -16.66
N VAL A 832 -23.63 15.02 -15.48
CA VAL A 832 -22.88 13.85 -14.99
C VAL A 832 -23.81 13.05 -14.11
N TRP A 833 -24.08 11.80 -14.49
CA TRP A 833 -25.07 10.95 -13.82
C TRP A 833 -24.50 10.18 -12.66
N ASP A 834 -23.25 9.72 -12.77
CA ASP A 834 -22.66 8.81 -11.81
C ASP A 834 -21.13 8.96 -11.79
N GLY A 835 -20.53 8.46 -10.72
CA GLY A 835 -19.10 8.41 -10.55
C GLY A 835 -18.68 7.27 -9.62
N ALA A 836 -17.39 6.96 -9.62
CA ALA A 836 -16.82 5.98 -8.70
C ALA A 836 -15.35 6.32 -8.41
N PHE A 837 -14.96 6.28 -7.14
CA PHE A 837 -13.54 6.26 -6.80
C PHE A 837 -12.99 4.85 -7.03
N SER A 838 -11.73 4.77 -7.45
CA SER A 838 -10.99 3.51 -7.41
C SER A 838 -10.78 3.08 -5.94
N PRO A 839 -10.61 1.78 -5.65
CA PRO A 839 -10.47 1.28 -4.27
C PRO A 839 -9.27 1.87 -3.51
N ASP A 840 -8.19 2.20 -4.22
CA ASP A 840 -7.00 2.88 -3.71
C ASP A 840 -7.18 4.40 -3.55
N GLY A 841 -8.27 4.96 -4.08
CA GLY A 841 -8.55 6.39 -4.07
C GLY A 841 -7.66 7.24 -4.96
N SER A 842 -6.92 6.65 -5.92
CA SER A 842 -6.01 7.35 -6.85
C SER A 842 -6.71 7.89 -8.11
N LEU A 843 -7.86 7.31 -8.45
CA LEU A 843 -8.68 7.69 -9.60
C LEU A 843 -10.12 7.97 -9.17
N LEU A 844 -10.75 8.88 -9.90
CA LEU A 844 -12.19 9.10 -9.91
C LEU A 844 -12.69 8.92 -11.34
N ALA A 845 -13.59 7.97 -11.57
CA ALA A 845 -14.30 7.82 -12.83
C ALA A 845 -15.63 8.59 -12.77
N THR A 846 -16.00 9.28 -13.85
CA THR A 846 -17.28 9.98 -13.97
C THR A 846 -17.89 9.76 -15.35
N VAL A 847 -19.20 9.65 -15.39
CA VAL A 847 -19.96 9.35 -16.61
C VAL A 847 -21.13 10.30 -16.78
N GLY A 848 -21.47 10.63 -18.02
CA GLY A 848 -22.51 11.61 -18.29
C GLY A 848 -23.19 11.50 -19.64
N ASP A 849 -24.13 12.41 -19.84
CA ASP A 849 -24.98 12.54 -21.04
C ASP A 849 -24.23 12.92 -22.31
N ASP A 850 -22.97 13.32 -22.17
CA ASP A 850 -22.09 13.67 -23.27
C ASP A 850 -21.42 12.45 -23.92
N HIS A 851 -21.84 11.24 -23.54
CA HIS A 851 -21.34 9.95 -24.04
C HIS A 851 -19.88 9.69 -23.70
N THR A 852 -19.36 10.41 -22.69
CA THR A 852 -17.97 10.27 -22.24
C THR A 852 -17.90 9.60 -20.89
N ILE A 853 -16.88 8.75 -20.74
CA ILE A 853 -16.36 8.30 -19.45
C ILE A 853 -15.05 9.05 -19.23
N ARG A 854 -14.95 9.79 -18.14
CA ARG A 854 -13.76 10.56 -17.77
C ARG A 854 -13.13 9.95 -16.54
N LEU A 855 -11.81 9.85 -16.58
CA LEU A 855 -11.01 9.47 -15.42
C LEU A 855 -10.24 10.71 -14.97
N TRP A 856 -10.32 11.00 -13.68
CA TRP A 856 -9.65 12.11 -13.03
C TRP A 856 -8.66 11.55 -12.02
N THR A 857 -7.44 12.08 -12.01
CA THR A 857 -6.47 11.77 -10.95
C THR A 857 -6.87 12.52 -9.69
N THR A 858 -7.07 11.81 -8.60
CA THR A 858 -7.38 12.41 -7.30
C THR A 858 -6.08 12.74 -6.58
N PRO A 859 -5.88 13.97 -6.10
CA PRO A 859 -4.69 14.29 -5.33
C PRO A 859 -4.72 13.52 -4.00
N VAL A 860 -3.60 12.92 -3.61
CA VAL A 860 -3.39 12.42 -2.25
C VAL A 860 -3.38 13.62 -1.31
N ILE A 861 -4.50 13.91 -0.67
CA ILE A 861 -4.60 15.04 0.26
C ILE A 861 -4.01 14.58 1.59
N HIS A 862 -2.70 14.74 1.72
CA HIS A 862 -2.14 15.03 3.04
C HIS A 862 -2.83 16.30 3.50
N SER A 863 -3.41 16.30 4.71
CA SER A 863 -4.09 17.44 5.31
C SER A 863 -3.11 18.59 5.55
N ALA A 864 -2.70 19.27 4.48
CA ALA A 864 -1.91 20.48 4.51
C ALA A 864 -2.86 21.61 4.90
N ARG A 865 -2.76 22.05 6.17
CA ARG A 865 -3.44 23.27 6.62
C ARG A 865 -2.99 24.43 5.73
N TYR A 866 -3.90 24.93 4.91
CA TYR A 866 -3.75 26.22 4.24
C TYR A 866 -3.41 27.31 5.28
N LYS A 867 -2.17 27.81 5.26
CA LYS A 867 -1.84 29.09 5.89
C LYS A 867 -2.67 30.16 5.18
N ARG A 868 -3.65 30.74 5.88
CA ARG A 868 -4.34 31.97 5.47
C ARG A 868 -3.29 33.03 5.17
N LYS A 869 -3.07 33.36 3.90
CA LYS A 869 -2.59 34.69 3.52
C LYS A 869 -3.73 35.65 3.83
N GLY A 870 -3.54 36.50 4.83
CA GLY A 870 -4.41 37.64 5.06
C GLY A 870 -4.25 38.60 3.88
N HIS A 871 -5.25 38.66 3.01
CA HIS A 871 -5.48 39.86 2.24
C HIS A 871 -6.08 40.89 3.21
N GLY A 872 -5.23 41.77 3.71
CA GLY A 872 -5.70 43.07 4.17
C GLY A 872 -6.04 43.90 2.94
N ASN A 873 -7.17 44.58 2.98
CA ASN A 873 -7.34 45.95 2.48
C ASN A 873 -8.72 46.46 2.90
N GLY A 874 -8.73 47.68 3.45
CA GLY A 874 -9.84 48.63 3.42
C GLY A 874 -11.12 48.23 4.12
#